data_AF-A0A955C8A7-F1
#
_entry.id   AF-A0A955C8A7-F1
#
_cell.length_a   1.000
_cell.length_b   1.000
_cell.length_c   1.000
_cell.angle_alpha   90.00
_cell.angle_beta   90.00
_cell.angle_gamma   90.00
#
_symmetry.space_group_name_H-M   'P 1'
#
loop_
_entity.id
_entity.type
_entity.pdbx_description
1 polymer ?
#
loop_
_entity_poly.entity_id
_entity_poly.type
_entity_poly.pdbx_seq_one_letter_code
_entity_poly.pdbx_strand_id
1 'polypeptide(L)'
;NILVDSTGQPKILDFGIARIGVAVVEGAATETVTGKLVGTIAYMSPEQLGGRSRDLDIRSDVYSLGVICFELLTGQLPQDITDMTIPQAARTIVEKEPSRLSAINRSLRGDVETIVGKALQKEKERRYQSASDFAADIRRYLSDQAISARPTSTFYQFRKFARRNKSLVGVVVVALAALVAALVQMTIDRNRAIVAENEATESAALAMAAEQDARREAEQAEAVNAFLVDIFSAPNPQVSGHDVRVADVLDSAKGEIATSFADKPDVRVALHIALGNTYFGLGLYEESDAEFVAALETAREHFGEDHEDTLVAMGSLGHVRATRNEFDDAERFLRQAYEGFEAAMGEDSRRALVAANNYAGLLRRMGRNADALPIYEKNLAVRERKFGADDPDTLASMNNLVAIYEALKRFDDAEEILNRLLPGCRKVFGDSDPRTLIVTHNYAVFLEGQEKPEQATPLYRDILKTSRSVFPEGHPQTMAAIAALAGNLWDLKRFDESTPLMQEIADNLWPDRVDFDPPSFNPTYGDLMYHYAMFGLADACVEAGDVACVVANLDQAIESMKRLPEEQQWRMGRIEQFYGESLRRLGRLDEAKERLLRGYEILSEARGDTDDVTQLVIGSLVRLFEEMKDEQQAGEYRKKLTDEKATDQE
;
A
#
# COMPACT_ATOMS: atom_id res chain seq x y z
N ASN A 1 94.74 -7.22 -53.46
CA ASN A 1 95.21 -5.87 -53.08
C ASN A 1 95.09 -5.57 -51.59
N ILE A 2 94.94 -6.59 -50.74
CA ILE A 2 95.03 -6.46 -49.29
C ILE A 2 95.91 -7.61 -48.80
N LEU A 3 97.08 -7.29 -48.26
CA LEU A 3 97.91 -8.17 -47.46
C LEU A 3 97.46 -8.06 -46.01
N VAL A 4 96.84 -9.08 -45.47
CA VAL A 4 96.67 -9.16 -44.02
C VAL A 4 98.00 -9.63 -43.45
N ASP A 5 98.66 -8.77 -42.68
CA ASP A 5 99.92 -9.17 -42.05
C ASP A 5 99.65 -10.14 -40.88
N SER A 6 100.72 -10.70 -40.32
CA SER A 6 100.62 -11.70 -39.24
C SER A 6 99.94 -11.21 -37.96
N THR A 7 99.59 -9.92 -37.85
CA THR A 7 98.84 -9.35 -36.72
C THR A 7 97.32 -9.27 -36.97
N GLY A 8 96.85 -9.72 -38.15
CA GLY A 8 95.45 -9.59 -38.55
C GLY A 8 95.07 -8.20 -39.05
N GLN A 9 96.05 -7.28 -39.14
CA GLN A 9 95.84 -5.94 -39.69
C GLN A 9 95.88 -5.97 -41.22
N PRO A 10 94.81 -5.57 -41.91
CA PRO A 10 94.80 -5.50 -43.37
C PRO A 10 95.67 -4.33 -43.85
N LYS A 11 96.68 -4.62 -44.66
CA LYS A 11 97.54 -3.65 -45.37
C LYS A 11 97.18 -3.68 -46.85
N ILE A 12 96.76 -2.55 -47.39
CA ILE A 12 96.35 -2.47 -48.80
C ILE A 12 97.61 -2.37 -49.67
N LEU A 13 97.80 -3.37 -50.54
CA LEU A 13 98.89 -3.44 -51.51
C LEU A 13 98.27 -3.25 -52.89
N ASP A 14 98.56 -2.11 -53.51
CA ASP A 14 98.20 -1.73 -54.88
C ASP A 14 96.85 -0.99 -55.07
N PHE A 15 96.87 0.32 -54.83
CA PHE A 15 96.06 1.31 -55.54
C PHE A 15 97.02 2.32 -56.16
N GLY A 16 97.31 2.16 -57.45
CA GLY A 16 98.37 2.91 -58.12
C GLY A 16 98.00 3.36 -59.52
N ILE A 17 97.01 4.25 -59.68
CA ILE A 17 96.99 5.22 -60.80
C ILE A 17 96.37 6.59 -60.37
N ALA A 18 96.70 7.07 -59.17
CA ALA A 18 96.40 8.46 -58.77
C ALA A 18 97.66 9.15 -58.23
N ARG A 19 98.70 9.21 -59.08
CA ARG A 19 99.78 10.21 -59.05
C ARG A 19 100.69 10.01 -60.28
N ILE A 20 100.25 10.46 -61.47
CA ILE A 20 101.21 11.03 -62.43
C ILE A 20 101.13 12.54 -62.22
N GLY A 21 101.96 13.03 -61.31
CA GLY A 21 102.16 14.44 -61.08
C GLY A 21 103.35 14.95 -61.89
N VAL A 22 103.15 16.08 -62.55
CA VAL A 22 104.13 17.16 -62.82
C VAL A 22 105.28 16.86 -63.80
N ALA A 23 105.30 17.71 -64.85
CA ALA A 23 106.37 18.05 -65.80
C ALA A 23 106.71 17.02 -66.90
N VAL A 24 106.32 17.30 -68.15
CA VAL A 24 107.22 17.50 -69.31
C VAL A 24 106.46 18.29 -70.40
N VAL A 25 107.19 19.20 -71.03
CA VAL A 25 106.88 20.20 -72.05
C VAL A 25 106.42 19.58 -73.39
N GLU A 26 105.65 20.39 -74.13
CA GLU A 26 105.23 20.34 -75.54
C GLU A 26 105.82 19.26 -76.49
N GLY A 27 104.91 18.63 -77.25
CA GLY A 27 105.15 18.32 -78.67
C GLY A 27 105.65 16.91 -79.01
N ALA A 28 104.93 16.29 -79.96
CA ALA A 28 105.29 15.11 -80.75
C ALA A 28 105.11 13.70 -80.12
N ALA A 29 104.03 13.08 -80.56
CA ALA A 29 104.01 11.76 -81.19
C ALA A 29 104.80 10.62 -80.52
N THR A 30 104.05 9.71 -79.89
CA THR A 30 104.11 8.28 -80.26
C THR A 30 102.82 7.61 -79.78
N GLU A 31 101.93 7.32 -80.73
CA GLU A 31 101.12 6.11 -80.63
C GLU A 31 102.06 4.96 -80.29
N THR A 32 101.91 4.38 -79.10
CA THR A 32 102.37 3.03 -78.83
C THR A 32 101.18 2.11 -78.96
N VAL A 33 101.21 1.38 -80.07
CA VAL A 33 100.34 0.26 -80.42
C VAL A 33 100.12 -0.66 -79.23
N THR A 34 98.88 -1.19 -79.11
CA THR A 34 98.33 -2.16 -78.14
C THR A 34 97.96 -1.67 -76.72
N GLY A 35 96.66 -1.41 -76.51
CA GLY A 35 96.04 -1.15 -75.21
C GLY A 35 96.09 -2.34 -74.24
N LYS A 36 97.15 -2.39 -73.41
CA LYS A 36 97.21 -3.28 -72.24
C LYS A 36 96.60 -2.60 -71.01
N LEU A 37 95.45 -3.11 -70.57
CA LEU A 37 94.87 -2.81 -69.26
C LEU A 37 95.71 -3.51 -68.18
N VAL A 38 96.31 -2.79 -67.24
CA VAL A 38 97.15 -3.34 -66.15
C VAL A 38 96.46 -3.16 -64.80
N GLY A 39 96.13 -4.27 -64.12
CA GLY A 39 95.57 -4.31 -62.76
C GLY A 39 94.37 -5.27 -62.59
N THR A 40 93.84 -5.38 -61.38
CA THR A 40 92.70 -6.27 -61.05
C THR A 40 91.36 -5.63 -61.40
N ILE A 41 90.81 -5.98 -62.56
CA ILE A 41 89.59 -5.42 -63.16
C ILE A 41 88.41 -5.36 -62.18
N ALA A 42 88.23 -6.39 -61.36
CA ALA A 42 87.11 -6.50 -60.40
C ALA A 42 86.97 -5.31 -59.44
N TYR A 43 88.08 -4.63 -59.12
CA TYR A 43 88.13 -3.52 -58.17
C TYR A 43 88.39 -2.18 -58.85
N MET A 44 88.50 -2.15 -60.17
CA MET A 44 88.69 -0.90 -60.90
C MET A 44 87.40 -0.09 -60.91
N SER A 45 87.53 1.21 -60.74
CA SER A 45 86.40 2.11 -60.88
C SER A 45 85.98 2.27 -62.35
N PRO A 46 84.73 2.68 -62.63
CA PRO A 46 84.26 2.90 -64.00
C PRO A 46 85.18 3.80 -64.84
N GLU A 47 85.74 4.84 -64.23
CA GLU A 47 86.66 5.77 -64.86
C GLU A 47 88.05 5.17 -65.17
N GLN A 48 88.52 4.20 -64.39
CA GLN A 48 89.75 3.44 -64.69
C GLN A 48 89.57 2.53 -65.91
N LEU A 49 88.37 1.96 -66.09
CA LEU A 49 88.05 1.04 -67.18
C LEU A 49 87.63 1.75 -68.48
N GLY A 50 87.11 2.98 -68.38
CA GLY A 50 86.63 3.78 -69.51
C GLY A 50 87.70 4.49 -70.33
N GLY A 51 88.99 4.31 -70.04
CA GLY A 51 90.10 4.88 -70.82
C GLY A 51 90.27 6.41 -70.69
N ARG A 52 89.63 7.04 -69.70
CA ARG A 52 89.68 8.50 -69.48
C ARG A 52 90.74 8.84 -68.44
N SER A 53 92.03 8.80 -68.82
CA SER A 53 93.14 9.05 -67.88
C SER A 53 93.13 10.43 -67.20
N ARG A 54 92.34 11.40 -67.70
CA ARG A 54 92.16 12.74 -67.08
C ARG A 54 91.10 12.78 -65.95
N ASP A 55 90.31 11.72 -65.76
CA ASP A 55 89.18 11.69 -64.82
C ASP A 55 89.46 10.95 -63.48
N LEU A 56 90.70 10.46 -63.29
CA LEU A 56 91.11 9.70 -62.11
C LEU A 56 91.42 10.61 -60.91
N ASP A 57 90.73 10.39 -59.78
CA ASP A 57 90.97 11.08 -58.51
C ASP A 57 90.68 10.18 -57.29
N ILE A 58 90.77 10.73 -56.07
CA ILE A 58 90.57 9.98 -54.81
C ILE A 58 89.21 9.27 -54.69
N ARG A 59 88.20 9.67 -55.48
CA ARG A 59 86.86 9.05 -55.49
C ARG A 59 86.84 7.75 -56.29
N SER A 60 87.86 7.54 -57.13
CA SER A 60 88.14 6.23 -57.74
C SER A 60 88.51 5.22 -56.66
N ASP A 61 89.32 5.61 -55.68
CA ASP A 61 89.68 4.75 -54.55
C ASP A 61 88.49 4.47 -53.63
N VAL A 62 87.57 5.44 -53.46
CA VAL A 62 86.32 5.25 -52.70
C VAL A 62 85.44 4.18 -53.34
N TYR A 63 85.37 4.11 -54.66
CA TYR A 63 84.63 3.06 -55.36
C TYR A 63 85.25 1.69 -55.05
N SER A 64 86.57 1.57 -55.15
CA SER A 64 87.29 0.34 -54.85
C SER A 64 87.13 -0.11 -53.40
N LEU A 65 87.18 0.83 -52.44
CA LEU A 65 86.86 0.58 -51.04
C LEU A 65 85.41 0.15 -50.84
N GLY A 66 84.49 0.70 -51.64
CA GLY A 66 83.10 0.26 -51.72
C GLY A 66 82.97 -1.19 -52.19
N VAL A 67 83.73 -1.59 -53.22
CA VAL A 67 83.78 -2.98 -53.72
C VAL A 67 84.31 -3.92 -52.64
N ILE A 68 85.41 -3.54 -51.97
CA ILE A 68 85.99 -4.31 -50.86
C ILE A 68 84.98 -4.42 -49.71
N CYS A 69 84.32 -3.34 -49.32
CA CYS A 69 83.35 -3.37 -48.23
C CYS A 69 82.14 -4.25 -48.59
N PHE A 70 81.68 -4.16 -49.83
CA PHE A 70 80.61 -5.03 -50.35
C PHE A 70 81.02 -6.51 -50.27
N GLU A 71 82.23 -6.83 -50.72
CA GLU A 71 82.77 -8.19 -50.69
C GLU A 71 82.98 -8.69 -49.26
N LEU A 72 83.50 -7.87 -48.35
CA LEU A 72 83.65 -8.25 -46.93
C LEU A 72 82.30 -8.54 -46.25
N LEU A 73 81.22 -7.86 -46.67
CA LEU A 73 79.89 -8.04 -46.11
C LEU A 73 79.12 -9.22 -46.73
N THR A 74 79.46 -9.63 -47.95
CA THR A 74 78.67 -10.60 -48.73
C THR A 74 79.42 -11.84 -49.19
N GLY A 75 80.76 -11.80 -49.20
CA GLY A 75 81.62 -12.80 -49.82
C GLY A 75 81.57 -12.81 -51.36
N GLN A 76 80.92 -11.82 -51.99
CA GLN A 76 80.71 -11.75 -53.44
C GLN A 76 81.11 -10.37 -53.98
N LEU A 77 81.52 -10.31 -55.24
CA LEU A 77 81.73 -9.03 -55.92
C LEU A 77 80.38 -8.35 -56.23
N PRO A 78 80.34 -7.00 -56.31
CA PRO A 78 79.11 -6.27 -56.63
C PRO A 78 78.55 -6.57 -58.03
N GLN A 79 79.41 -7.01 -58.95
CA GLN A 79 79.06 -7.57 -60.25
C GLN A 79 79.81 -8.89 -60.45
N ASP A 80 79.12 -9.92 -60.93
CA ASP A 80 79.75 -11.17 -61.34
C ASP A 80 80.40 -10.99 -62.72
N ILE A 81 81.72 -11.19 -62.78
CA ILE A 81 82.55 -11.05 -63.99
C ILE A 81 83.41 -12.30 -64.25
N THR A 82 83.16 -13.40 -63.53
CA THR A 82 84.06 -14.57 -63.43
C THR A 82 84.36 -15.24 -64.78
N ASP A 83 83.35 -15.32 -65.66
CA ASP A 83 83.45 -15.96 -66.98
C ASP A 83 83.46 -14.95 -68.15
N MET A 84 83.80 -13.69 -67.89
CA MET A 84 83.77 -12.62 -68.90
C MET A 84 85.15 -12.35 -69.49
N THR A 85 85.20 -12.02 -70.80
CA THR A 85 86.42 -11.46 -71.38
C THR A 85 86.71 -10.08 -70.80
N ILE A 86 87.98 -9.65 -70.80
CA ILE A 86 88.41 -8.34 -70.27
C ILE A 86 87.53 -7.16 -70.78
N PRO A 87 87.21 -7.04 -72.09
CA PRO A 87 86.33 -5.99 -72.59
C PRO A 87 84.89 -6.11 -72.09
N GLN A 88 84.36 -7.33 -71.93
CA GLN A 88 83.01 -7.57 -71.40
C GLN A 88 82.91 -7.25 -69.91
N ALA A 89 83.92 -7.62 -69.11
CA ALA A 89 84.01 -7.29 -67.70
C ALA A 89 84.11 -5.77 -67.50
N ALA A 90 84.97 -5.09 -68.27
CA ALA A 90 85.12 -3.63 -68.24
C ALA A 90 83.80 -2.92 -68.54
N ARG A 91 83.11 -3.35 -69.61
CA ARG A 91 81.79 -2.80 -69.99
C ARG A 91 80.74 -3.05 -68.92
N THR A 92 80.71 -4.24 -68.32
CA THR A 92 79.75 -4.58 -67.26
C THR A 92 79.95 -3.71 -66.02
N ILE A 93 81.19 -3.47 -65.60
CA ILE A 93 81.47 -2.60 -64.45
C ILE A 93 81.13 -1.14 -64.77
N VAL A 94 81.30 -0.68 -66.00
CA VAL A 94 80.96 0.71 -66.38
C VAL A 94 79.45 0.92 -66.52
N GLU A 95 78.74 -0.01 -67.17
CA GLU A 95 77.34 0.18 -67.59
C GLU A 95 76.30 -0.42 -66.62
N LYS A 96 76.63 -1.53 -65.91
CA LYS A 96 75.67 -2.23 -65.05
C LYS A 96 75.75 -1.76 -63.60
N GLU A 97 74.60 -1.42 -63.03
CA GLU A 97 74.49 -1.07 -61.61
C GLU A 97 74.88 -2.26 -60.71
N PRO A 98 75.56 -2.02 -59.57
CA PRO A 98 75.92 -3.06 -58.62
C PRO A 98 74.69 -3.74 -58.01
N SER A 99 74.83 -5.02 -57.67
CA SER A 99 73.80 -5.72 -56.89
C SER A 99 73.58 -5.06 -55.54
N ARG A 100 72.34 -5.06 -55.05
CA ARG A 100 72.00 -4.52 -53.72
C ARG A 100 72.44 -5.47 -52.62
N LEU A 101 73.00 -4.94 -51.51
CA LEU A 101 73.37 -5.77 -50.35
C LEU A 101 72.18 -6.56 -49.80
N SER A 102 70.99 -5.94 -49.75
CA SER A 102 69.77 -6.61 -49.27
C SER A 102 69.23 -7.70 -50.20
N ALA A 103 69.68 -7.74 -51.46
CA ALA A 103 69.37 -8.83 -52.37
C ALA A 103 70.15 -10.11 -52.02
N ILE A 104 71.33 -9.97 -51.42
CA ILE A 104 72.17 -11.09 -50.98
C ILE A 104 71.85 -11.43 -49.51
N ASN A 105 71.83 -10.43 -48.63
CA ASN A 105 71.52 -10.60 -47.21
C ASN A 105 70.56 -9.51 -46.70
N ARG A 106 69.32 -9.91 -46.39
CA ARG A 106 68.27 -9.00 -45.89
C ARG A 106 68.65 -8.27 -44.61
N SER A 107 69.56 -8.80 -43.78
CA SER A 107 69.98 -8.15 -42.52
C SER A 107 70.80 -6.87 -42.75
N LEU A 108 71.41 -6.73 -43.93
CA LEU A 108 72.20 -5.56 -44.30
C LEU A 108 71.33 -4.40 -44.83
N ARG A 109 70.02 -4.62 -44.98
CA ARG A 109 69.08 -3.61 -45.46
C ARG A 109 69.03 -2.40 -44.51
N GLY A 110 68.95 -1.21 -45.08
CA GLY A 110 68.84 0.04 -44.32
C GLY A 110 70.16 0.80 -44.29
N ASP A 111 70.63 1.18 -43.10
CA ASP A 111 71.76 2.10 -42.97
C ASP A 111 73.06 1.53 -43.58
N VAL A 112 73.36 0.23 -43.41
CA VAL A 112 74.56 -0.43 -43.99
C VAL A 112 74.49 -0.47 -45.51
N GLU A 113 73.37 -0.92 -46.09
CA GLU A 113 73.13 -0.91 -47.53
C GLU A 113 73.24 0.50 -48.13
N THR A 114 72.73 1.51 -47.43
CA THR A 114 72.77 2.91 -47.90
C THR A 114 74.21 3.43 -47.95
N ILE A 115 75.03 3.08 -46.95
CA ILE A 115 76.44 3.46 -46.88
C ILE A 115 77.24 2.84 -48.02
N VAL A 116 77.15 1.51 -48.21
CA VAL A 116 77.90 0.81 -49.26
C VAL A 116 77.42 1.19 -50.66
N GLY A 117 76.11 1.33 -50.85
CA GLY A 117 75.52 1.78 -52.11
C GLY A 117 75.93 3.19 -52.52
N LYS A 118 76.22 4.08 -51.56
CA LYS A 118 76.77 5.41 -51.84
C LYS A 118 78.23 5.36 -52.29
N ALA A 119 79.05 4.47 -51.73
CA ALA A 119 80.44 4.30 -52.17
C ALA A 119 80.55 3.73 -53.60
N LEU A 120 79.62 2.86 -54.00
CA LEU A 120 79.58 2.17 -55.30
C LEU A 120 78.86 2.93 -56.44
N GLN A 121 78.49 4.20 -56.24
CA GLN A 121 77.83 5.00 -57.29
C GLN A 121 78.71 5.08 -58.55
N LYS A 122 78.12 5.04 -59.74
CA LYS A 122 78.91 5.16 -60.99
C LYS A 122 79.41 6.58 -61.22
N GLU A 123 78.59 7.59 -60.95
CA GLU A 123 78.97 9.02 -60.98
C GLU A 123 79.82 9.39 -59.75
N LYS A 124 81.01 9.94 -59.97
CA LYS A 124 81.96 10.29 -58.89
C LYS A 124 81.41 11.37 -57.94
N GLU A 125 80.57 12.28 -58.45
CA GLU A 125 79.94 13.35 -57.69
C GLU A 125 78.94 12.81 -56.65
N ARG A 126 78.36 11.63 -56.89
CA ARG A 126 77.41 10.98 -55.98
C ARG A 126 78.06 10.06 -54.94
N ARG A 127 79.36 9.76 -55.11
CA ARG A 127 80.14 8.99 -54.14
C ARG A 127 80.48 9.83 -52.91
N TYR A 128 81.03 9.17 -51.88
CA TYR A 128 81.74 9.90 -50.84
C TYR A 128 82.92 10.65 -51.46
N GLN A 129 83.14 11.89 -51.03
CA GLN A 129 84.20 12.73 -51.59
C GLN A 129 85.58 12.33 -51.05
N SER A 130 85.63 11.56 -49.97
CA SER A 130 86.85 10.98 -49.40
C SER A 130 86.58 9.64 -48.71
N ALA A 131 87.62 8.83 -48.50
CA ALA A 131 87.54 7.62 -47.67
C ALA A 131 87.17 7.92 -46.20
N SER A 132 87.49 9.12 -45.70
CA SER A 132 87.12 9.56 -44.34
C SER A 132 85.61 9.72 -44.18
N ASP A 133 84.94 10.28 -45.20
CA ASP A 133 83.48 10.47 -45.17
C ASP A 133 82.75 9.12 -45.18
N PHE A 134 83.27 8.15 -45.96
CA PHE A 134 82.77 6.78 -45.95
C PHE A 134 82.92 6.13 -44.57
N ALA A 135 84.10 6.26 -43.94
CA ALA A 135 84.35 5.74 -42.60
C ALA A 135 83.49 6.42 -41.51
N ALA A 136 83.22 7.71 -41.63
CA ALA A 136 82.41 8.46 -40.67
C ALA A 136 80.97 7.93 -40.59
N ASP A 137 80.38 7.55 -41.72
CA ASP A 137 79.04 6.97 -41.76
C ASP A 137 79.00 5.56 -41.16
N ILE A 138 80.03 4.75 -41.38
CA ILE A 138 80.17 3.44 -40.74
C ILE A 138 80.19 3.60 -39.20
N ARG A 139 80.97 4.56 -38.68
CA ARG A 139 81.02 4.85 -37.24
C ARG A 139 79.68 5.33 -36.69
N ARG A 140 78.97 6.20 -37.42
CA ARG A 140 77.62 6.67 -37.04
C ARG A 140 76.66 5.51 -36.91
N TYR A 141 76.64 4.59 -37.86
CA TYR A 141 75.82 3.39 -37.79
C TYR A 141 76.13 2.55 -36.55
N LEU A 142 77.41 2.27 -36.29
CA LEU A 142 77.86 1.45 -35.14
C LEU A 142 77.52 2.08 -33.78
N SER A 143 77.47 3.41 -33.69
CA SER A 143 77.09 4.14 -32.47
C SER A 143 75.59 4.49 -32.40
N ASP A 144 74.76 3.86 -33.24
CA ASP A 144 73.32 4.12 -33.33
C ASP A 144 72.96 5.61 -33.60
N GLN A 145 73.86 6.34 -34.25
CA GLN A 145 73.63 7.71 -34.71
C GLN A 145 73.03 7.74 -36.11
N ALA A 146 72.41 8.86 -36.46
CA ALA A 146 71.89 9.09 -37.80
C ALA A 146 73.05 9.20 -38.81
N ILE A 147 73.04 8.34 -39.83
CA ILE A 147 74.02 8.32 -40.93
C ILE A 147 73.80 9.53 -41.87
N SER A 148 74.87 10.02 -42.50
CA SER A 148 74.80 11.14 -43.46
C SER A 148 74.38 10.72 -44.87
N ALA A 149 74.50 9.43 -45.22
CA ALA A 149 74.03 8.90 -46.49
C ALA A 149 72.51 8.88 -46.67
N ARG A 150 71.72 9.24 -45.64
CA ARG A 150 70.24 9.30 -45.71
C ARG A 150 69.72 10.66 -45.22
N PRO A 151 68.63 11.21 -45.81
CA PRO A 151 67.95 12.40 -45.28
C PRO A 151 67.44 12.17 -43.84
N THR A 152 67.65 13.14 -42.95
CA THR A 152 67.30 13.05 -41.52
C THR A 152 65.82 13.36 -41.26
N SER A 153 65.08 12.46 -40.58
CA SER A 153 63.70 12.68 -40.08
C SER A 153 63.65 12.70 -38.55
N THR A 154 62.80 13.55 -37.96
CA THR A 154 62.57 13.65 -36.50
C THR A 154 62.14 12.32 -35.89
N PHE A 155 61.31 11.53 -36.57
CA PHE A 155 60.90 10.22 -36.09
C PHE A 155 62.07 9.21 -36.10
N TYR A 156 62.92 9.24 -37.12
CA TYR A 156 64.12 8.40 -37.20
C TYR A 156 65.12 8.74 -36.10
N GLN A 157 65.35 10.04 -35.86
CA GLN A 157 66.21 10.52 -34.76
C GLN A 157 65.63 10.17 -33.39
N PHE A 158 64.33 10.35 -33.16
CA PHE A 158 63.67 9.98 -31.91
C PHE A 158 63.76 8.49 -31.65
N ARG A 159 63.57 7.64 -32.67
CA ARG A 159 63.75 6.20 -32.53
C ARG A 159 65.19 5.81 -32.18
N LYS A 160 66.19 6.45 -32.79
CA LYS A 160 67.61 6.26 -32.43
C LYS A 160 67.89 6.78 -31.01
N PHE A 161 67.30 7.90 -30.61
CA PHE A 161 67.37 8.45 -29.24
C PHE A 161 66.74 7.51 -28.21
N ALA A 162 65.55 6.99 -28.46
CA ALA A 162 64.85 6.05 -27.58
C ALA A 162 65.61 4.72 -27.47
N ARG A 163 66.22 4.23 -28.55
CA ARG A 163 67.10 3.05 -28.51
C ARG A 163 68.34 3.28 -27.66
N ARG A 164 68.90 4.50 -27.70
CA ARG A 164 70.06 4.90 -26.90
C ARG A 164 69.72 5.13 -25.42
N ASN A 165 68.52 5.62 -25.11
CA ASN A 165 68.11 6.11 -23.79
C ASN A 165 66.89 5.35 -23.21
N LYS A 166 66.91 4.01 -23.21
CA LYS A 166 65.76 3.18 -22.82
C LYS A 166 65.28 3.40 -21.37
N SER A 167 66.19 3.65 -20.44
CA SER A 167 65.87 3.87 -19.01
C SER A 167 65.10 5.16 -18.78
N LEU A 168 65.53 6.26 -19.40
CA LEU A 168 64.91 7.57 -19.25
C LEU A 168 63.48 7.59 -19.81
N VAL A 169 63.27 6.99 -20.98
CA VAL A 169 61.92 6.87 -21.56
C VAL A 169 61.00 6.02 -20.67
N GLY A 170 61.51 4.94 -20.08
CA GLY A 170 60.75 4.10 -19.16
C GLY A 170 60.23 4.86 -17.93
N VAL A 171 61.10 5.67 -17.29
CA VAL A 171 60.72 6.48 -16.11
C VAL A 171 59.60 7.47 -16.43
N VAL A 172 59.69 8.16 -17.57
CA VAL A 172 58.66 9.15 -17.98
C VAL A 172 57.31 8.48 -18.21
N VAL A 173 57.28 7.29 -18.81
CA VAL A 173 56.03 6.54 -19.06
C VAL A 173 55.38 6.12 -17.74
N VAL A 174 56.15 5.64 -16.77
CA VAL A 174 55.62 5.25 -15.44
C VAL A 174 55.07 6.46 -14.69
N ALA A 175 55.77 7.60 -14.74
CA ALA A 175 55.31 8.84 -14.11
C ALA A 175 53.97 9.33 -14.71
N LEU A 176 53.82 9.26 -16.04
CA LEU A 176 52.57 9.62 -16.71
C LEU A 176 51.43 8.66 -16.34
N ALA A 177 51.69 7.35 -16.27
CA ALA A 177 50.68 6.37 -15.88
C ALA A 177 50.19 6.58 -14.44
N ALA A 178 51.11 6.89 -13.51
CA ALA A 178 50.76 7.19 -12.12
C ALA A 178 49.89 8.45 -12.01
N LEU A 179 50.19 9.49 -12.80
CA LEU A 179 49.41 10.73 -12.81
C LEU A 179 47.99 10.51 -13.34
N VAL A 180 47.82 9.69 -14.38
CA VAL A 180 46.50 9.30 -14.90
C VAL A 180 45.74 8.50 -13.84
N ALA A 181 46.37 7.53 -13.17
CA ALA A 181 45.72 6.74 -12.12
C ALA A 181 45.23 7.62 -10.95
N ALA A 182 46.03 8.61 -10.54
CA ALA A 182 45.65 9.56 -9.49
C ALA A 182 44.43 10.41 -9.88
N LEU A 183 44.36 10.88 -11.13
CA LEU A 183 43.20 11.63 -11.63
C LEU A 183 41.92 10.79 -11.67
N VAL A 184 42.04 9.51 -12.07
CA VAL A 184 40.91 8.57 -12.06
C VAL A 184 40.42 8.34 -10.64
N GLN A 185 41.32 8.10 -9.69
CA GLN A 185 40.96 7.87 -8.29
C GLN A 185 40.26 9.09 -7.68
N MET A 186 40.79 10.28 -7.90
CA MET A 186 40.19 11.54 -7.43
C MET A 186 38.77 11.75 -7.98
N THR A 187 38.51 11.32 -9.22
CA THR A 187 37.18 11.38 -9.83
C THR A 187 36.21 10.39 -9.18
N ILE A 188 36.67 9.18 -8.87
CA ILE A 188 35.87 8.16 -8.17
C ILE A 188 35.51 8.64 -6.77
N ASP A 189 36.48 9.17 -6.03
CA ASP A 189 36.26 9.64 -4.65
C ASP A 189 35.30 10.83 -4.62
N ARG A 190 35.42 11.77 -5.57
CA ARG A 190 34.47 12.87 -5.75
C ARG A 190 33.05 12.36 -6.02
N ASN A 191 32.89 11.39 -6.92
CA ASN A 191 31.56 10.86 -7.25
C ASN A 191 30.95 10.12 -6.06
N ARG A 192 31.73 9.37 -5.28
CA ARG A 192 31.27 8.74 -4.04
C ARG A 192 30.81 9.77 -3.01
N ALA A 193 31.53 10.88 -2.86
CA ALA A 193 31.14 11.96 -1.97
C ALA A 193 29.81 12.61 -2.37
N ILE A 194 29.60 12.87 -3.67
CA ILE A 194 28.35 13.43 -4.19
C ILE A 194 27.17 12.47 -3.96
N VAL A 195 27.35 11.17 -4.20
CA VAL A 195 26.29 10.18 -3.97
C VAL A 195 25.94 10.11 -2.48
N ALA A 196 26.94 10.07 -1.59
CA ALA A 196 26.70 10.06 -0.15
C ALA A 196 25.99 11.33 0.35
N GLU A 197 26.31 12.50 -0.22
CA GLU A 197 25.64 13.76 0.09
C GLU A 197 24.17 13.74 -0.35
N ASN A 198 23.88 13.23 -1.56
CA ASN A 198 22.51 13.11 -2.05
C ASN A 198 21.66 12.15 -1.17
N GLU A 199 22.20 10.98 -0.82
CA GLU A 199 21.52 10.02 0.07
C GLU A 199 21.27 10.63 1.47
N ALA A 200 22.24 11.39 2.00
CA ALA A 200 22.07 12.12 3.25
C ALA A 200 20.96 13.17 3.16
N THR A 201 20.88 13.94 2.06
CA THR A 201 19.81 14.93 1.87
C THR A 201 18.43 14.31 1.73
N GLU A 202 18.31 13.18 1.03
CA GLU A 202 17.04 12.47 0.88
C GLU A 202 16.55 11.90 2.21
N SER A 203 17.44 11.24 2.96
CA SER A 203 17.12 10.74 4.30
C SER A 203 16.75 11.86 5.28
N ALA A 204 17.42 13.01 5.21
CA ALA A 204 17.08 14.19 6.01
C ALA A 204 15.71 14.77 5.61
N ALA A 205 15.37 14.79 4.32
CA ALA A 205 14.06 15.24 3.85
C ALA A 205 12.93 14.32 4.31
N LEU A 206 13.13 13.00 4.25
CA LEU A 206 12.17 12.02 4.77
C LEU A 206 12.00 12.14 6.28
N ALA A 207 13.09 12.31 7.03
CA ALA A 207 13.04 12.51 8.48
C ALA A 207 12.32 13.82 8.86
N MET A 208 12.54 14.90 8.11
CA MET A 208 11.83 16.17 8.31
C MET A 208 10.34 16.05 8.00
N ALA A 209 9.96 15.33 6.94
CA ALA A 209 8.55 15.07 6.61
C ALA A 209 7.86 14.26 7.71
N ALA A 210 8.50 13.16 8.15
CA ALA A 210 7.98 12.35 9.25
C ALA A 210 7.87 13.14 10.58
N GLU A 211 8.84 14.02 10.87
CA GLU A 211 8.76 14.90 12.04
C GLU A 211 7.62 15.91 11.92
N GLN A 212 7.38 16.47 10.73
CA GLN A 212 6.26 17.38 10.49
C GLN A 212 4.90 16.68 10.63
N ASP A 213 4.76 15.48 10.08
CA ASP A 213 3.54 14.68 10.22
C ASP A 213 3.30 14.33 11.69
N ALA A 214 4.34 13.87 12.40
CA ALA A 214 4.25 13.61 13.84
C ALA A 214 3.90 14.86 14.66
N ARG A 215 4.40 16.04 14.28
CA ARG A 215 4.02 17.31 14.92
C ARG A 215 2.56 17.67 14.68
N ARG A 216 2.05 17.50 13.45
CA ARG A 216 0.64 17.74 13.14
C ARG A 216 -0.28 16.81 13.92
N GLU A 217 0.04 15.53 13.96
CA GLU A 217 -0.69 14.54 14.76
C GLU A 217 -0.65 14.90 16.26
N ALA A 218 0.50 15.33 16.77
CA ALA A 218 0.63 15.78 18.15
C ALA A 218 -0.21 17.04 18.44
N GLU A 219 -0.21 18.03 17.54
CA GLU A 219 -1.03 19.24 17.66
C GLU A 219 -2.54 18.93 17.58
N GLN A 220 -2.93 17.98 16.72
CA GLN A 220 -4.32 17.48 16.65
C GLN A 220 -4.70 16.79 17.96
N ALA A 221 -3.86 15.88 18.46
CA ALA A 221 -4.11 15.16 19.71
C ALA A 221 -4.17 16.11 20.90
N GLU A 222 -3.30 17.12 20.96
CA GLU A 222 -3.32 18.15 22.00
C GLU A 222 -4.59 18.99 21.94
N ALA A 223 -5.03 19.41 20.73
CA ALA A 223 -6.26 20.15 20.55
C ALA A 223 -7.51 19.33 20.94
N VAL A 224 -7.59 18.07 20.52
CA VAL A 224 -8.68 17.16 20.91
C VAL A 224 -8.65 16.92 22.42
N ASN A 225 -7.47 16.69 23.02
CA ASN A 225 -7.36 16.49 24.45
C ASN A 225 -7.75 17.73 25.25
N ALA A 226 -7.33 18.92 24.81
CA ALA A 226 -7.72 20.19 25.42
C ALA A 226 -9.25 20.39 25.35
N PHE A 227 -9.85 20.10 24.20
CA PHE A 227 -11.30 20.13 24.00
C PHE A 227 -12.03 19.15 24.92
N LEU A 228 -11.56 17.90 25.04
CA LEU A 228 -12.13 16.92 25.96
C LEU A 228 -12.02 17.39 27.42
N VAL A 229 -10.87 17.92 27.83
CA VAL A 229 -10.68 18.47 29.18
C VAL A 229 -11.64 19.61 29.44
N ASP A 230 -11.80 20.53 28.49
CA ASP A 230 -12.70 21.66 28.65
C ASP A 230 -14.16 21.20 28.79
N ILE A 231 -14.62 20.30 27.92
CA ILE A 231 -15.97 19.71 27.96
C ILE A 231 -16.24 18.99 29.29
N PHE A 232 -15.31 18.16 29.76
CA PHE A 232 -15.53 17.41 31.01
C PHE A 232 -15.33 18.25 32.27
N SER A 233 -14.66 19.41 32.18
CA SER A 233 -14.40 20.30 33.32
C SER A 233 -15.36 21.49 33.42
N ALA A 234 -16.05 21.83 32.32
CA ALA A 234 -17.06 22.90 32.28
C ALA A 234 -18.29 22.64 33.17
N PRO A 235 -18.80 21.39 33.31
CA PRO A 235 -19.93 21.08 34.19
C PRO A 235 -19.62 21.39 35.66
N ASN A 236 -20.29 22.39 36.22
CA ASN A 236 -20.21 22.70 37.65
C ASN A 236 -21.61 22.66 38.31
N PRO A 237 -21.96 21.55 38.98
CA PRO A 237 -23.26 21.39 39.64
C PRO A 237 -23.57 22.47 40.68
N GLN A 238 -22.53 23.06 41.31
CA GLN A 238 -22.71 24.12 42.30
C GLN A 238 -23.16 25.44 41.67
N VAL A 239 -22.89 25.64 40.37
CA VAL A 239 -23.28 26.83 39.61
C VAL A 239 -24.62 26.60 38.90
N SER A 240 -24.80 25.41 38.30
CA SER A 240 -26.04 25.06 37.58
C SER A 240 -27.25 24.89 38.50
N GLY A 241 -27.03 24.57 39.78
CA GLY A 241 -28.11 24.42 40.76
C GLY A 241 -28.96 23.16 40.60
N HIS A 242 -28.57 22.27 39.67
CA HIS A 242 -29.14 20.94 39.45
C HIS A 242 -28.04 19.98 38.98
N ASP A 243 -28.33 18.67 38.97
CA ASP A 243 -27.42 17.65 38.43
C ASP A 243 -27.21 17.88 36.94
N VAL A 244 -25.95 17.86 36.50
CA VAL A 244 -25.59 18.05 35.09
C VAL A 244 -25.69 16.70 34.37
N ARG A 245 -26.54 16.63 33.33
CA ARG A 245 -26.70 15.42 32.52
C ARG A 245 -25.65 15.38 31.43
N VAL A 246 -25.32 14.18 30.94
CA VAL A 246 -24.39 14.00 29.82
C VAL A 246 -24.84 14.81 28.59
N ALA A 247 -26.14 14.85 28.29
CA ALA A 247 -26.68 15.65 27.18
C ALA A 247 -26.34 17.14 27.30
N ASP A 248 -26.43 17.72 28.51
CA ASP A 248 -26.14 19.14 28.74
C ASP A 248 -24.65 19.46 28.47
N VAL A 249 -23.76 18.49 28.75
CA VAL A 249 -22.32 18.57 28.45
C VAL A 249 -22.06 18.51 26.94
N LEU A 250 -22.74 17.61 26.23
CA LEU A 250 -22.61 17.45 24.77
C LEU A 250 -23.13 18.68 24.01
N ASP A 251 -24.23 19.28 24.46
CA ASP A 251 -24.77 20.50 23.86
C ASP A 251 -23.80 21.68 23.97
N SER A 252 -23.08 21.76 25.09
CA SER A 252 -22.03 22.76 25.28
C SER A 252 -20.85 22.51 24.31
N ALA A 253 -20.43 21.24 24.18
CA ALA A 253 -19.37 20.82 23.26
C ALA A 253 -19.67 21.18 21.78
N LYS A 254 -20.91 20.97 21.35
CA LYS A 254 -21.38 21.22 19.98
C LYS A 254 -21.10 22.65 19.53
N GLY A 255 -21.34 23.63 20.40
CA GLY A 255 -21.17 25.05 20.10
C GLY A 255 -19.73 25.45 19.76
N GLU A 256 -18.75 24.68 20.22
CA GLU A 256 -17.33 25.02 20.11
C GLU A 256 -16.62 24.30 18.96
N ILE A 257 -17.17 23.21 18.42
CA ILE A 257 -16.52 22.41 17.37
C ILE A 257 -16.20 23.26 16.14
N ALA A 258 -17.18 24.05 15.68
CA ALA A 258 -17.03 24.86 14.47
C ALA A 258 -15.96 25.94 14.61
N THR A 259 -15.76 26.49 15.81
CA THR A 259 -14.78 27.55 16.07
C THR A 259 -13.40 27.00 16.42
N SER A 260 -13.33 25.98 17.28
CA SER A 260 -12.07 25.45 17.82
C SER A 260 -11.30 24.59 16.83
N PHE A 261 -11.97 24.05 15.81
CA PHE A 261 -11.39 23.20 14.77
C PHE A 261 -11.65 23.71 13.35
N ALA A 262 -11.84 25.02 13.18
CA ALA A 262 -12.19 25.63 11.89
C ALA A 262 -11.19 25.28 10.76
N ASP A 263 -9.92 25.11 11.07
CA ASP A 263 -8.83 24.76 10.15
C ASP A 263 -8.57 23.25 9.99
N LYS A 264 -9.34 22.41 10.71
CA LYS A 264 -9.18 20.95 10.79
C LYS A 264 -10.50 20.23 10.45
N PRO A 265 -10.89 20.19 9.17
CA PRO A 265 -12.17 19.63 8.74
C PRO A 265 -12.30 18.13 9.03
N ASP A 266 -11.20 17.38 9.03
CA ASP A 266 -11.11 15.96 9.38
C ASP A 266 -11.50 15.72 10.84
N VAL A 267 -10.92 16.51 11.75
CA VAL A 267 -11.24 16.46 13.19
C VAL A 267 -12.69 16.85 13.42
N ARG A 268 -13.19 17.90 12.74
CA ARG A 268 -14.60 18.31 12.85
C ARG A 268 -15.56 17.21 12.46
N VAL A 269 -15.32 16.54 11.33
CA VAL A 269 -16.17 15.43 10.87
C VAL A 269 -16.17 14.29 11.88
N ALA A 270 -14.99 13.89 12.37
CA ALA A 270 -14.87 12.84 13.37
C ALA A 270 -15.61 13.19 14.68
N LEU A 271 -15.50 14.43 15.16
CA LEU A 271 -16.21 14.90 16.35
C LEU A 271 -17.72 14.93 16.16
N HIS A 272 -18.22 15.43 15.03
CA HIS A 272 -19.66 15.41 14.72
C HIS A 272 -20.20 13.97 14.63
N ILE A 273 -19.46 13.04 14.01
CA ILE A 273 -19.85 11.62 13.99
C ILE A 273 -19.88 11.04 15.41
N ALA A 274 -18.89 11.36 16.26
CA ALA A 274 -18.84 10.88 17.63
C ALA A 274 -19.99 11.42 18.48
N LEU A 275 -20.30 12.72 18.39
CA LEU A 275 -21.46 13.33 19.03
C LEU A 275 -22.75 12.70 18.53
N GLY A 276 -22.92 12.58 17.22
CA GLY A 276 -24.11 11.98 16.60
C GLY A 276 -24.36 10.54 17.08
N ASN A 277 -23.32 9.71 17.18
CA ASN A 277 -23.41 8.36 17.75
C ASN A 277 -23.76 8.38 19.24
N THR A 278 -23.25 9.35 20.00
CA THR A 278 -23.52 9.48 21.44
C THR A 278 -24.97 9.89 21.67
N TYR A 279 -25.46 10.90 20.96
CA TYR A 279 -26.87 11.30 20.98
C TYR A 279 -27.78 10.15 20.55
N PHE A 280 -27.41 9.38 19.51
CA PHE A 280 -28.15 8.19 19.10
C PHE A 280 -28.26 7.16 20.23
N GLY A 281 -27.15 6.89 20.92
CA GLY A 281 -27.12 5.96 22.07
C GLY A 281 -27.94 6.45 23.27
N LEU A 282 -28.12 7.77 23.41
CA LEU A 282 -28.99 8.39 24.42
C LEU A 282 -30.47 8.45 23.99
N GLY A 283 -30.81 8.03 22.77
CA GLY A 283 -32.16 8.13 22.21
C GLY A 283 -32.55 9.53 21.74
N LEU A 284 -31.60 10.46 21.67
CA LEU A 284 -31.75 11.83 21.19
C LEU A 284 -31.54 11.86 19.66
N TYR A 285 -32.53 11.35 18.93
CA TYR A 285 -32.40 11.09 17.49
C TYR A 285 -32.43 12.36 16.63
N GLU A 286 -33.08 13.42 17.10
CA GLU A 286 -33.10 14.74 16.44
C GLU A 286 -31.73 15.40 16.49
N GLU A 287 -31.10 15.40 17.65
CA GLU A 287 -29.75 15.90 17.88
C GLU A 287 -28.74 15.07 17.09
N SER A 288 -28.90 13.74 17.10
CA SER A 288 -28.07 12.82 16.32
C SER A 288 -28.13 13.10 14.81
N ASP A 289 -29.31 13.30 14.23
CA ASP A 289 -29.47 13.67 12.81
C ASP A 289 -28.75 14.97 12.49
N ALA A 290 -28.91 16.00 13.32
CA ALA A 290 -28.27 17.30 13.12
C ALA A 290 -26.72 17.19 13.09
N GLU A 291 -26.13 16.39 13.98
CA GLU A 291 -24.68 16.17 13.99
C GLU A 291 -24.19 15.41 12.75
N PHE A 292 -24.92 14.37 12.31
CA PHE A 292 -24.54 13.65 11.10
C PHE A 292 -24.71 14.49 9.83
N VAL A 293 -25.69 15.41 9.79
CA VAL A 293 -25.80 16.42 8.71
C VAL A 293 -24.57 17.33 8.71
N ALA A 294 -24.17 17.87 9.87
CA ALA A 294 -22.99 18.72 9.96
C ALA A 294 -21.69 17.99 9.54
N ALA A 295 -21.54 16.72 9.92
CA ALA A 295 -20.46 15.85 9.46
C ALA A 295 -20.49 15.68 7.94
N LEU A 296 -21.64 15.35 7.37
CA LEU A 296 -21.80 15.12 5.93
C LEU A 296 -21.49 16.38 5.11
N GLU A 297 -22.00 17.54 5.53
CA GLU A 297 -21.74 18.82 4.86
C GLU A 297 -20.25 19.16 4.89
N THR A 298 -19.61 19.07 6.06
CA THR A 298 -18.17 19.35 6.21
C THR A 298 -17.33 18.38 5.39
N ALA A 299 -17.63 17.08 5.42
CA ALA A 299 -16.89 16.07 4.68
C ALA A 299 -17.04 16.27 3.15
N ARG A 300 -18.26 16.53 2.69
CA ARG A 300 -18.53 16.77 1.26
C ARG A 300 -17.84 18.02 0.75
N GLU A 301 -17.84 19.11 1.52
CA GLU A 301 -17.19 20.37 1.13
C GLU A 301 -15.67 20.23 1.02
N HIS A 302 -15.03 19.55 1.98
CA HIS A 302 -13.57 19.50 2.07
C HIS A 302 -12.92 18.29 1.39
N PHE A 303 -13.62 17.16 1.29
CA PHE A 303 -13.06 15.90 0.79
C PHE A 303 -13.75 15.37 -0.48
N GLY A 304 -14.97 15.82 -0.75
CA GLY A 304 -15.78 15.38 -1.90
C GLY A 304 -16.74 14.22 -1.61
N GLU A 305 -17.57 13.88 -2.59
CA GLU A 305 -18.67 12.91 -2.43
C GLU A 305 -18.19 11.48 -2.14
N ASP A 306 -17.12 11.04 -2.80
CA ASP A 306 -16.65 9.64 -2.75
C ASP A 306 -15.63 9.38 -1.63
N HIS A 307 -15.34 10.38 -0.79
CA HIS A 307 -14.38 10.24 0.31
C HIS A 307 -14.95 9.36 1.44
N GLU A 308 -14.09 8.59 2.11
CA GLU A 308 -14.47 7.68 3.20
C GLU A 308 -15.33 8.36 4.26
N ASP A 309 -14.90 9.53 4.74
CA ASP A 309 -15.63 10.27 5.78
C ASP A 309 -17.02 10.74 5.32
N THR A 310 -17.17 11.12 4.06
CA THR A 310 -18.46 11.50 3.46
C THR A 310 -19.39 10.29 3.45
N LEU A 311 -18.89 9.13 3.01
CA LEU A 311 -19.64 7.88 2.96
C LEU A 311 -19.99 7.35 4.35
N VAL A 312 -19.12 7.51 5.35
CA VAL A 312 -19.43 7.20 6.75
C VAL A 312 -20.56 8.10 7.25
N ALA A 313 -20.48 9.41 7.02
CA ALA A 313 -21.50 10.35 7.46
C ALA A 313 -22.87 10.06 6.80
N MET A 314 -22.90 9.73 5.51
CA MET A 314 -24.11 9.25 4.83
C MET A 314 -24.67 8.00 5.50
N GLY A 315 -23.82 7.00 5.77
CA GLY A 315 -24.25 5.76 6.41
C GLY A 315 -24.87 5.98 7.80
N SER A 316 -24.26 6.84 8.60
CA SER A 316 -24.77 7.21 9.92
C SER A 316 -26.08 7.99 9.84
N LEU A 317 -26.18 8.95 8.92
CA LEU A 317 -27.40 9.72 8.68
C LEU A 317 -28.56 8.82 8.24
N GLY A 318 -28.28 7.86 7.36
CA GLY A 318 -29.28 6.89 6.93
C GLY A 318 -29.79 5.99 8.06
N HIS A 319 -28.93 5.62 9.01
CA HIS A 319 -29.33 4.84 10.20
C HIS A 319 -30.24 5.62 11.15
N VAL A 320 -29.93 6.88 11.47
CA VAL A 320 -30.77 7.68 12.37
C VAL A 320 -32.13 7.99 11.73
N ARG A 321 -32.16 8.29 10.43
CA ARG A 321 -33.41 8.53 9.69
C ARG A 321 -34.26 7.28 9.58
N ALA A 322 -33.64 6.11 9.38
CA ALA A 322 -34.35 4.84 9.47
C ALA A 322 -35.03 4.68 10.83
N THR A 323 -34.33 5.03 11.92
CA THR A 323 -34.83 4.96 13.30
C THR A 323 -36.05 5.85 13.51
N ARG A 324 -36.07 7.02 12.88
CA ARG A 324 -37.20 7.96 12.85
C ARG A 324 -38.31 7.58 11.85
N ASN A 325 -38.19 6.43 11.19
CA ASN A 325 -39.10 5.92 10.15
C ASN A 325 -39.16 6.81 8.88
N GLU A 326 -38.13 7.59 8.62
CA GLU A 326 -37.94 8.40 7.41
C GLU A 326 -37.26 7.55 6.32
N PHE A 327 -37.97 6.51 5.85
CA PHE A 327 -37.37 5.43 5.06
C PHE A 327 -36.83 5.86 3.69
N ASP A 328 -37.44 6.84 3.03
CA ASP A 328 -37.01 7.29 1.70
C ASP A 328 -35.61 7.93 1.74
N ASP A 329 -35.38 8.82 2.72
CA ASP A 329 -34.07 9.45 2.94
C ASP A 329 -33.05 8.43 3.46
N ALA A 330 -33.47 7.55 4.36
CA ALA A 330 -32.61 6.47 4.86
C ALA A 330 -32.11 5.57 3.72
N GLU A 331 -32.99 5.17 2.80
CA GLU A 331 -32.63 4.33 1.66
C GLU A 331 -31.69 5.06 0.72
N ARG A 332 -31.96 6.35 0.45
CA ARG A 332 -31.06 7.15 -0.38
C ARG A 332 -29.64 7.18 0.20
N PHE A 333 -29.47 7.52 1.48
CA PHE A 333 -28.15 7.66 2.06
C PHE A 333 -27.43 6.33 2.27
N LEU A 334 -28.13 5.28 2.75
CA LEU A 334 -27.51 3.96 2.94
C LEU A 334 -27.12 3.31 1.61
N ARG A 335 -27.93 3.49 0.56
CA ARG A 335 -27.57 3.01 -0.79
C ARG A 335 -26.35 3.76 -1.34
N GLN A 336 -26.32 5.09 -1.23
CA GLN A 336 -25.18 5.90 -1.67
C GLN A 336 -23.89 5.52 -0.94
N ALA A 337 -23.95 5.36 0.40
CA ALA A 337 -22.81 4.91 1.18
C ALA A 337 -22.33 3.52 0.74
N TYR A 338 -23.25 2.57 0.53
CA TYR A 338 -22.92 1.23 0.05
C TYR A 338 -22.24 1.25 -1.33
N GLU A 339 -22.86 1.87 -2.32
CA GLU A 339 -22.33 1.96 -3.69
C GLU A 339 -20.98 2.71 -3.72
N GLY A 340 -20.86 3.80 -2.93
CA GLY A 340 -19.63 4.58 -2.84
C GLY A 340 -18.48 3.80 -2.20
N PHE A 341 -18.72 3.07 -1.10
CA PHE A 341 -17.67 2.24 -0.50
C PHE A 341 -17.24 1.08 -1.40
N GLU A 342 -18.20 0.46 -2.10
CA GLU A 342 -17.90 -0.59 -3.09
C GLU A 342 -17.05 -0.04 -4.24
N ALA A 343 -17.35 1.16 -4.74
CA ALA A 343 -16.59 1.81 -5.81
C ALA A 343 -15.19 2.26 -5.36
N ALA A 344 -15.06 2.87 -4.18
CA ALA A 344 -13.82 3.47 -3.70
C ALA A 344 -12.80 2.44 -3.18
N MET A 345 -13.27 1.37 -2.52
CA MET A 345 -12.41 0.41 -1.80
C MET A 345 -12.53 -1.03 -2.32
N GLY A 346 -13.47 -1.29 -3.23
CA GLY A 346 -13.79 -2.62 -3.75
C GLY A 346 -14.82 -3.36 -2.88
N GLU A 347 -15.58 -4.25 -3.54
CA GLU A 347 -16.68 -5.04 -2.94
C GLU A 347 -16.25 -5.92 -1.75
N ASP A 348 -14.98 -6.31 -1.70
CA ASP A 348 -14.42 -7.17 -0.66
C ASP A 348 -13.84 -6.39 0.54
N SER A 349 -13.91 -5.05 0.55
CA SER A 349 -13.38 -4.24 1.65
C SER A 349 -14.27 -4.33 2.89
N ARG A 350 -13.69 -4.23 4.10
CA ARG A 350 -14.47 -4.32 5.35
C ARG A 350 -15.52 -3.21 5.42
N ARG A 351 -15.18 -2.00 4.96
CA ARG A 351 -16.10 -0.85 4.87
C ARG A 351 -17.27 -1.10 3.93
N ALA A 352 -17.01 -1.56 2.69
CA ALA A 352 -18.09 -1.87 1.74
C ALA A 352 -19.02 -2.96 2.28
N LEU A 353 -18.47 -4.00 2.92
CA LEU A 353 -19.26 -5.06 3.53
C LEU A 353 -20.10 -4.57 4.72
N VAL A 354 -19.59 -3.65 5.55
CA VAL A 354 -20.40 -3.03 6.62
C VAL A 354 -21.55 -2.20 6.01
N ALA A 355 -21.25 -1.39 4.98
CA ALA A 355 -22.26 -0.55 4.33
C ALA A 355 -23.35 -1.40 3.64
N ALA A 356 -22.96 -2.48 2.95
CA ALA A 356 -23.88 -3.45 2.36
C ALA A 356 -24.80 -4.11 3.42
N ASN A 357 -24.23 -4.50 4.57
CA ASN A 357 -25.00 -5.08 5.68
C ASN A 357 -26.03 -4.06 6.24
N ASN A 358 -25.65 -2.79 6.33
CA ASN A 358 -26.53 -1.72 6.80
C ASN A 358 -27.65 -1.42 5.80
N TYR A 359 -27.34 -1.34 4.50
CA TYR A 359 -28.35 -1.14 3.47
C TYR A 359 -29.34 -2.30 3.41
N ALA A 360 -28.85 -3.55 3.45
CA ALA A 360 -29.71 -4.72 3.52
C ALA A 360 -30.58 -4.76 4.79
N GLY A 361 -30.04 -4.26 5.91
CA GLY A 361 -30.77 -4.11 7.17
C GLY A 361 -31.94 -3.13 7.07
N LEU A 362 -31.76 -2.04 6.33
CA LEU A 362 -32.85 -1.11 6.02
C LEU A 362 -33.92 -1.78 5.13
N LEU A 363 -33.51 -2.46 4.06
CA LEU A 363 -34.45 -3.17 3.19
C LEU A 363 -35.32 -4.14 3.97
N ARG A 364 -34.74 -4.88 4.92
CA ARG A 364 -35.47 -5.75 5.87
C ARG A 364 -36.49 -4.96 6.68
N ARG A 365 -36.10 -3.82 7.25
CA ARG A 365 -36.98 -2.97 8.07
C ARG A 365 -38.15 -2.39 7.26
N MET A 366 -37.96 -2.18 5.96
CA MET A 366 -39.03 -1.81 5.01
C MET A 366 -39.89 -3.01 4.55
N GLY A 367 -39.65 -4.22 5.07
CA GLY A 367 -40.34 -5.45 4.66
C GLY A 367 -39.86 -6.03 3.31
N ARG A 368 -38.82 -5.46 2.70
CA ARG A 368 -38.26 -5.88 1.40
C ARG A 368 -37.24 -7.01 1.57
N ASN A 369 -37.63 -8.07 2.25
CA ASN A 369 -36.76 -9.19 2.61
C ASN A 369 -36.15 -9.91 1.39
N ALA A 370 -36.91 -10.01 0.29
CA ALA A 370 -36.44 -10.62 -0.95
C ALA A 370 -35.30 -9.82 -1.61
N ASP A 371 -35.30 -8.50 -1.47
CA ASP A 371 -34.24 -7.62 -2.01
C ASP A 371 -32.99 -7.65 -1.12
N ALA A 372 -33.17 -7.77 0.21
CA ALA A 372 -32.10 -7.82 1.18
C ALA A 372 -31.31 -9.15 1.13
N LEU A 373 -32.01 -10.27 0.89
CA LEU A 373 -31.44 -11.61 0.89
C LEU A 373 -30.16 -11.77 0.04
N PRO A 374 -30.14 -11.45 -1.27
CA PRO A 374 -28.95 -11.64 -2.09
C PRO A 374 -27.75 -10.80 -1.62
N ILE A 375 -28.00 -9.63 -1.01
CA ILE A 375 -26.94 -8.78 -0.45
C ILE A 375 -26.32 -9.49 0.77
N TYR A 376 -27.14 -10.00 1.70
CA TYR A 376 -26.65 -10.72 2.87
C TYR A 376 -25.91 -12.01 2.50
N GLU A 377 -26.45 -12.83 1.58
CA GLU A 377 -25.80 -14.07 1.13
C GLU A 377 -24.44 -13.79 0.46
N LYS A 378 -24.37 -12.80 -0.44
CA LYS A 378 -23.10 -12.36 -1.07
C LYS A 378 -22.11 -11.90 -0.01
N ASN A 379 -22.54 -11.04 0.92
CA ASN A 379 -21.70 -10.45 1.95
C ASN A 379 -21.11 -11.52 2.89
N LEU A 380 -21.96 -12.44 3.36
CA LEU A 380 -21.50 -13.56 4.21
C LEU A 380 -20.48 -14.43 3.48
N ALA A 381 -20.73 -14.79 2.21
CA ALA A 381 -19.80 -15.60 1.42
C ALA A 381 -18.44 -14.93 1.18
N VAL A 382 -18.40 -13.59 1.06
CA VAL A 382 -17.15 -12.83 0.98
C VAL A 382 -16.45 -12.80 2.34
N ARG A 383 -17.19 -12.53 3.43
CA ARG A 383 -16.64 -12.45 4.78
C ARG A 383 -16.04 -13.78 5.24
N GLU A 384 -16.74 -14.89 5.06
CA GLU A 384 -16.26 -16.23 5.40
C GLU A 384 -14.97 -16.59 4.66
N ARG A 385 -14.89 -16.25 3.37
CA ARG A 385 -13.72 -16.55 2.53
C ARG A 385 -12.49 -15.73 2.93
N LYS A 386 -12.68 -14.47 3.31
CA LYS A 386 -11.58 -13.50 3.51
C LYS A 386 -11.14 -13.38 4.97
N PHE A 387 -12.10 -13.37 5.89
CA PHE A 387 -11.85 -13.16 7.32
C PHE A 387 -12.08 -14.41 8.16
N GLY A 388 -12.76 -15.42 7.60
CA GLY A 388 -13.07 -16.68 8.26
C GLY A 388 -14.41 -16.66 9.00
N ALA A 389 -14.96 -17.85 9.24
CA ALA A 389 -16.29 -18.01 9.87
C ALA A 389 -16.37 -17.50 11.32
N ASP A 390 -15.24 -17.42 12.02
CA ASP A 390 -15.15 -16.99 13.42
C ASP A 390 -14.84 -15.47 13.57
N ASP A 391 -14.71 -14.71 12.47
CA ASP A 391 -14.50 -13.27 12.57
C ASP A 391 -15.79 -12.59 13.13
N PRO A 392 -15.67 -11.63 14.07
CA PRO A 392 -16.82 -11.00 14.73
C PRO A 392 -17.86 -10.41 13.77
N ASP A 393 -17.36 -9.83 12.68
CA ASP A 393 -18.15 -9.20 11.63
C ASP A 393 -18.89 -10.27 10.81
N THR A 394 -18.27 -11.43 10.59
CA THR A 394 -18.89 -12.58 9.93
C THR A 394 -20.02 -13.17 10.77
N LEU A 395 -19.82 -13.31 12.08
CA LEU A 395 -20.87 -13.77 13.02
C LEU A 395 -22.06 -12.79 13.07
N ALA A 396 -21.81 -11.48 13.05
CA ALA A 396 -22.87 -10.48 12.98
C ALA A 396 -23.69 -10.59 11.68
N SER A 397 -23.03 -10.83 10.54
CA SER A 397 -23.70 -11.04 9.26
C SER A 397 -24.54 -12.33 9.24
N MET A 398 -24.08 -13.41 9.86
CA MET A 398 -24.87 -14.63 10.06
C MET A 398 -26.14 -14.36 10.84
N ASN A 399 -26.06 -13.64 11.96
CA ASN A 399 -27.25 -13.31 12.77
C ASN A 399 -28.28 -12.49 11.97
N ASN A 400 -27.84 -11.53 11.16
CA ASN A 400 -28.74 -10.76 10.31
C ASN A 400 -29.38 -11.62 9.21
N LEU A 401 -28.64 -12.58 8.64
CA LEU A 401 -29.15 -13.49 7.62
C LEU A 401 -30.21 -14.45 8.18
N VAL A 402 -30.06 -14.91 9.43
CA VAL A 402 -31.10 -15.71 10.12
C VAL A 402 -32.43 -14.97 10.12
N ALA A 403 -32.45 -13.71 10.52
CA ALA A 403 -33.67 -12.89 10.55
C ALA A 403 -34.33 -12.74 9.17
N ILE A 404 -33.53 -12.75 8.09
CA ILE A 404 -34.06 -12.73 6.71
C ILE A 404 -34.66 -14.08 6.33
N TYR A 405 -33.98 -15.17 6.65
CA TYR A 405 -34.49 -16.52 6.39
C TYR A 405 -35.81 -16.77 7.14
N GLU A 406 -35.91 -16.36 8.40
CA GLU A 406 -37.16 -16.41 9.17
C GLU A 406 -38.28 -15.62 8.49
N ALA A 407 -38.02 -14.38 8.10
CA ALA A 407 -39.03 -13.53 7.46
C ALA A 407 -39.51 -14.06 6.10
N LEU A 408 -38.66 -14.85 5.41
CA LEU A 408 -38.99 -15.56 4.18
C LEU A 408 -39.48 -16.99 4.40
N LYS A 409 -39.67 -17.42 5.66
CA LYS A 409 -40.08 -18.78 6.06
C LYS A 409 -39.13 -19.89 5.57
N ARG A 410 -37.85 -19.57 5.38
CA ARG A 410 -36.76 -20.48 5.03
C ARG A 410 -36.13 -21.05 6.30
N PHE A 411 -36.91 -21.77 7.09
CA PHE A 411 -36.51 -22.15 8.44
C PHE A 411 -35.34 -23.14 8.50
N ASP A 412 -35.23 -24.05 7.53
CA ASP A 412 -34.10 -24.99 7.47
C ASP A 412 -32.76 -24.25 7.28
N ASP A 413 -32.73 -23.22 6.43
CA ASP A 413 -31.53 -22.40 6.21
C ASP A 413 -31.18 -21.56 7.45
N ALA A 414 -32.19 -21.01 8.14
CA ALA A 414 -32.00 -20.29 9.41
C ALA A 414 -31.40 -21.19 10.50
N GLU A 415 -31.92 -22.42 10.64
CA GLU A 415 -31.45 -23.39 11.61
C GLU A 415 -30.01 -23.84 11.31
N GLU A 416 -29.64 -24.01 10.03
CA GLU A 416 -28.25 -24.29 9.64
C GLU A 416 -27.29 -23.17 10.07
N ILE A 417 -27.66 -21.91 9.83
CA ILE A 417 -26.83 -20.76 10.22
C ILE A 417 -26.74 -20.66 11.75
N LEU A 418 -27.84 -20.83 12.48
CA LEU A 418 -27.86 -20.78 13.95
C LEU A 418 -26.96 -21.86 14.59
N ASN A 419 -26.97 -23.08 14.04
CA ASN A 419 -26.12 -24.19 14.48
C ASN A 419 -24.62 -23.93 14.30
N ARG A 420 -24.25 -23.01 13.41
CA ARG A 420 -22.86 -22.56 13.20
C ARG A 420 -22.54 -21.32 14.03
N LEU A 421 -23.48 -20.37 14.07
CA LEU A 421 -23.35 -19.07 14.71
C LEU A 421 -23.18 -19.17 16.22
N LEU A 422 -24.05 -19.90 16.93
CA LEU A 422 -23.99 -19.95 18.39
C LEU A 422 -22.67 -20.57 18.91
N PRO A 423 -22.17 -21.71 18.39
CA PRO A 423 -20.84 -22.20 18.75
C PRO A 423 -19.72 -21.22 18.41
N GLY A 424 -19.81 -20.50 17.28
CA GLY A 424 -18.86 -19.46 16.90
C GLY A 424 -18.81 -18.31 17.90
N CYS A 425 -19.97 -17.76 18.28
CA CYS A 425 -20.06 -16.71 19.30
C CYS A 425 -19.50 -17.16 20.66
N ARG A 426 -19.85 -18.37 21.12
CA ARG A 426 -19.31 -18.94 22.37
C ARG A 426 -17.78 -19.06 22.32
N LYS A 427 -17.23 -19.48 21.18
CA LYS A 427 -15.78 -19.61 20.99
C LYS A 427 -15.05 -18.26 20.98
N VAL A 428 -15.62 -17.25 20.30
CA VAL A 428 -14.95 -15.97 20.05
C VAL A 428 -15.13 -14.98 21.19
N PHE A 429 -16.35 -14.90 21.73
CA PHE A 429 -16.70 -13.92 22.75
C PHE A 429 -16.84 -14.53 24.16
N GLY A 430 -17.10 -15.84 24.25
CA GLY A 430 -17.44 -16.52 25.51
C GLY A 430 -18.94 -16.52 25.80
N ASP A 431 -19.37 -17.36 26.73
CA ASP A 431 -20.79 -17.55 27.07
C ASP A 431 -21.44 -16.31 27.70
N SER A 432 -20.66 -15.53 28.48
CA SER A 432 -21.14 -14.36 29.21
C SER A 432 -21.17 -13.07 28.39
N ASP A 433 -20.63 -13.06 27.18
CA ASP A 433 -20.62 -11.85 26.36
C ASP A 433 -22.05 -11.49 25.90
N PRO A 434 -22.45 -10.21 25.98
CA PRO A 434 -23.78 -9.78 25.53
C PRO A 434 -24.16 -10.24 24.13
N ARG A 435 -23.19 -10.33 23.19
CA ARG A 435 -23.44 -10.78 21.82
C ARG A 435 -23.81 -12.27 21.77
N THR A 436 -23.15 -13.09 22.57
CA THR A 436 -23.49 -14.52 22.69
C THR A 436 -24.87 -14.69 23.31
N LEU A 437 -25.20 -13.90 24.34
CA LEU A 437 -26.51 -13.93 24.97
C LEU A 437 -27.63 -13.52 24.00
N ILE A 438 -27.41 -12.48 23.18
CA ILE A 438 -28.36 -12.06 22.13
C ILE A 438 -28.59 -13.17 21.11
N VAL A 439 -27.52 -13.80 20.60
CA VAL A 439 -27.65 -14.91 19.64
C VAL A 439 -28.37 -16.11 20.27
N THR A 440 -28.09 -16.42 21.54
CA THR A 440 -28.76 -17.50 22.27
C THR A 440 -30.25 -17.20 22.43
N HIS A 441 -30.60 -15.95 22.74
CA HIS A 441 -31.98 -15.49 22.83
C HIS A 441 -32.69 -15.58 21.47
N ASN A 442 -32.07 -15.08 20.40
CA ASN A 442 -32.62 -15.17 19.05
C ASN A 442 -32.85 -16.62 18.62
N TYR A 443 -31.95 -17.54 18.99
CA TYR A 443 -32.16 -18.96 18.71
C TYR A 443 -33.33 -19.54 19.51
N ALA A 444 -33.50 -19.13 20.77
CA ALA A 444 -34.65 -19.55 21.57
C ALA A 444 -35.97 -19.05 20.96
N VAL A 445 -36.04 -17.78 20.55
CA VAL A 445 -37.19 -17.19 19.85
C VAL A 445 -37.46 -17.90 18.52
N PHE A 446 -36.41 -18.22 17.75
CA PHE A 446 -36.54 -19.01 16.51
C PHE A 446 -37.22 -20.37 16.78
N LEU A 447 -36.82 -21.07 17.84
CA LEU A 447 -37.42 -22.36 18.22
C LEU A 447 -38.89 -22.21 18.62
N GLU A 448 -39.26 -21.13 19.33
CA GLU A 448 -40.65 -20.83 19.67
C GLU A 448 -41.50 -20.56 18.43
N GLY A 449 -41.00 -19.75 17.48
CA GLY A 449 -41.67 -19.50 16.20
C GLY A 449 -41.85 -20.76 15.34
N GLN A 450 -41.06 -21.80 15.61
CA GLN A 450 -41.13 -23.10 14.96
C GLN A 450 -42.00 -24.12 15.72
N GLU A 451 -42.81 -23.66 16.68
CA GLU A 451 -43.65 -24.51 17.53
C GLU A 451 -42.83 -25.56 18.32
N LYS A 452 -41.58 -25.20 18.70
CA LYS A 452 -40.69 -26.02 19.54
C LYS A 452 -40.33 -25.32 20.88
N PRO A 453 -41.29 -24.77 21.66
CA PRO A 453 -41.01 -23.98 22.86
C PRO A 453 -40.26 -24.75 23.96
N GLU A 454 -40.41 -26.07 24.06
CA GLU A 454 -39.66 -26.90 25.02
C GLU A 454 -38.16 -26.96 24.72
N GLN A 455 -37.77 -26.82 23.44
CA GLN A 455 -36.35 -26.76 23.06
C GLN A 455 -35.75 -25.38 23.34
N ALA A 456 -36.56 -24.33 23.40
CA ALA A 456 -36.14 -22.97 23.77
C ALA A 456 -35.89 -22.83 25.28
N THR A 457 -36.67 -23.51 26.12
CA THR A 457 -36.54 -23.47 27.60
C THR A 457 -35.09 -23.64 28.11
N PRO A 458 -34.29 -24.65 27.70
CA PRO A 458 -32.91 -24.79 28.18
C PRO A 458 -32.01 -23.61 27.77
N LEU A 459 -32.24 -22.99 26.61
CA LEU A 459 -31.51 -21.79 26.18
C LEU A 459 -31.85 -20.59 27.07
N TYR A 460 -33.13 -20.36 27.36
CA TYR A 460 -33.54 -19.29 28.29
C TYR A 460 -33.01 -19.51 29.71
N ARG A 461 -32.98 -20.76 30.18
CA ARG A 461 -32.35 -21.09 31.48
C ARG A 461 -30.84 -20.81 31.48
N ASP A 462 -30.15 -21.11 30.39
CA ASP A 462 -28.72 -20.83 30.23
C ASP A 462 -28.43 -19.32 30.25
N ILE A 463 -29.25 -18.53 29.54
CA ILE A 463 -29.18 -17.07 29.54
C ILE A 463 -29.40 -16.53 30.95
N LEU A 464 -30.48 -16.93 31.64
CA LEU A 464 -30.78 -16.44 32.98
C LEU A 464 -29.66 -16.79 33.98
N LYS A 465 -29.17 -18.03 33.94
CA LYS A 465 -28.05 -18.48 34.79
C LYS A 465 -26.81 -17.63 34.56
N THR A 466 -26.48 -17.38 33.29
CA THR A 466 -25.30 -16.60 32.91
C THR A 466 -25.46 -15.14 33.31
N SER A 467 -26.60 -14.51 32.99
CA SER A 467 -26.90 -13.13 33.40
C SER A 467 -26.78 -12.93 34.90
N ARG A 468 -27.33 -13.83 35.73
CA ARG A 468 -27.21 -13.77 37.20
C ARG A 468 -25.78 -13.88 37.72
N SER A 469 -24.88 -14.53 36.97
CA SER A 469 -23.47 -14.66 37.38
C SER A 469 -22.63 -13.42 37.08
N VAL A 470 -23.10 -12.56 36.17
CA VAL A 470 -22.37 -11.41 35.64
C VAL A 470 -22.95 -10.09 36.15
N PHE A 471 -24.27 -9.99 36.21
CA PHE A 471 -24.97 -8.76 36.52
C PHE A 471 -25.64 -8.83 37.91
N PRO A 472 -25.68 -7.72 38.67
CA PRO A 472 -26.41 -7.64 39.93
C PRO A 472 -27.90 -7.98 39.79
N GLU A 473 -28.52 -8.33 40.91
CA GLU A 473 -29.99 -8.42 41.01
C GLU A 473 -30.63 -7.08 40.62
N GLY A 474 -31.71 -7.13 39.82
CA GLY A 474 -32.37 -5.94 39.25
C GLY A 474 -31.74 -5.36 37.99
N HIS A 475 -30.55 -5.80 37.57
CA HIS A 475 -29.95 -5.30 36.33
C HIS A 475 -30.83 -5.61 35.10
N PRO A 476 -30.99 -4.67 34.14
CA PRO A 476 -31.84 -4.85 32.96
C PRO A 476 -31.66 -6.19 32.21
N GLN A 477 -30.42 -6.65 32.06
CA GLN A 477 -30.13 -7.87 31.31
C GLN A 477 -30.54 -9.14 32.08
N THR A 478 -30.53 -9.06 33.41
CA THR A 478 -31.09 -10.11 34.27
C THR A 478 -32.61 -10.09 34.16
N MET A 479 -33.24 -8.91 34.25
CA MET A 479 -34.71 -8.78 34.13
C MET A 479 -35.23 -9.25 32.78
N ALA A 480 -34.56 -8.90 31.68
CA ALA A 480 -34.86 -9.39 30.33
C ALA A 480 -34.77 -10.92 30.23
N ALA A 481 -33.74 -11.52 30.81
CA ALA A 481 -33.59 -12.97 30.85
C ALA A 481 -34.68 -13.67 31.67
N ILE A 482 -35.08 -13.07 32.80
CA ILE A 482 -36.20 -13.57 33.62
C ILE A 482 -37.51 -13.51 32.82
N ALA A 483 -37.81 -12.39 32.17
CA ALA A 483 -39.04 -12.23 31.40
C ALA A 483 -39.14 -13.20 30.23
N ALA A 484 -38.03 -13.40 29.50
CA ALA A 484 -37.98 -14.35 28.39
C ALA A 484 -38.24 -15.79 28.87
N LEU A 485 -37.62 -16.22 29.98
CA LEU A 485 -37.89 -17.53 30.55
C LEU A 485 -39.31 -17.65 31.11
N ALA A 486 -39.82 -16.61 31.79
CA ALA A 486 -41.17 -16.59 32.33
C ALA A 486 -42.21 -16.70 31.22
N GLY A 487 -42.07 -15.94 30.13
CA GLY A 487 -42.95 -16.03 28.95
C GLY A 487 -42.94 -17.42 28.33
N ASN A 488 -41.76 -18.00 28.09
CA ASN A 488 -41.65 -19.37 27.58
C ASN A 488 -42.37 -20.40 28.49
N LEU A 489 -42.18 -20.30 29.81
CA LEU A 489 -42.83 -21.19 30.76
C LEU A 489 -44.34 -20.97 30.83
N TRP A 490 -44.78 -19.71 30.67
CA TRP A 490 -46.17 -19.33 30.58
C TRP A 490 -46.87 -20.00 29.39
N ASP A 491 -46.28 -19.91 28.20
CA ASP A 491 -46.81 -20.52 26.97
C ASP A 491 -46.87 -22.06 27.07
N LEU A 492 -45.92 -22.64 27.80
CA LEU A 492 -45.90 -24.07 28.15
C LEU A 492 -46.88 -24.45 29.27
N LYS A 493 -47.67 -23.51 29.80
CA LYS A 493 -48.61 -23.67 30.92
C LYS A 493 -47.95 -24.15 32.22
N ARG A 494 -46.65 -23.88 32.39
CA ARG A 494 -45.87 -24.16 33.61
C ARG A 494 -45.92 -22.96 34.54
N PHE A 495 -47.15 -22.61 34.95
CA PHE A 495 -47.42 -21.42 35.76
C PHE A 495 -46.70 -21.46 37.12
N ASP A 496 -46.50 -22.65 37.69
CA ASP A 496 -45.77 -22.85 38.93
C ASP A 496 -44.29 -22.41 38.86
N GLU A 497 -43.67 -22.51 37.69
CA GLU A 497 -42.30 -22.03 37.46
C GLU A 497 -42.26 -20.58 36.92
N SER A 498 -43.29 -20.15 36.17
CA SER A 498 -43.36 -18.78 35.62
C SER A 498 -43.68 -17.73 36.67
N THR A 499 -44.68 -17.97 37.53
CA THR A 499 -45.17 -16.99 38.50
C THR A 499 -44.08 -16.49 39.45
N PRO A 500 -43.18 -17.33 40.02
CA PRO A 500 -42.08 -16.84 40.85
C PRO A 500 -41.11 -15.91 40.10
N LEU A 501 -40.87 -16.16 38.80
CA LEU A 501 -40.03 -15.31 37.96
C LEU A 501 -40.70 -13.96 37.68
N MET A 502 -42.00 -13.95 37.40
CA MET A 502 -42.78 -12.71 37.26
C MET A 502 -42.79 -11.91 38.57
N GLN A 503 -42.92 -12.57 39.72
CA GLN A 503 -42.81 -11.91 41.02
C GLN A 503 -41.44 -11.28 41.24
N GLU A 504 -40.35 -11.97 40.84
CA GLU A 504 -38.99 -11.43 40.94
C GLU A 504 -38.83 -10.15 40.09
N ILE A 505 -39.42 -10.08 38.90
CA ILE A 505 -39.44 -8.85 38.10
C ILE A 505 -40.19 -7.73 38.84
N ALA A 506 -41.39 -8.03 39.34
CA ALA A 506 -42.23 -7.07 40.05
C ALA A 506 -41.53 -6.52 41.31
N ASP A 507 -40.84 -7.37 42.08
CA ASP A 507 -40.14 -7.00 43.32
C ASP A 507 -38.90 -6.14 43.07
N ASN A 508 -38.18 -6.38 41.96
CA ASN A 508 -36.94 -5.66 41.62
C ASN A 508 -37.20 -4.36 40.85
N LEU A 509 -38.25 -4.31 40.04
CA LEU A 509 -38.62 -3.13 39.27
C LEU A 509 -39.67 -2.25 39.96
N TRP A 510 -40.10 -2.60 41.18
CA TRP A 510 -41.06 -1.80 41.94
C TRP A 510 -40.52 -0.38 42.17
N PRO A 511 -41.29 0.69 41.84
CA PRO A 511 -40.73 2.03 41.70
C PRO A 511 -40.35 2.73 43.02
N ASP A 512 -40.52 2.09 44.19
CA ASP A 512 -40.07 2.65 45.48
C ASP A 512 -38.68 2.15 45.93
N ARG A 513 -38.05 1.23 45.18
CA ARG A 513 -36.68 0.74 45.45
C ARG A 513 -35.62 1.32 44.52
N VAL A 514 -36.04 2.16 43.59
CA VAL A 514 -35.18 2.67 42.54
C VAL A 514 -34.78 4.10 42.91
N ASP A 515 -33.72 4.24 43.73
CA ASP A 515 -32.90 5.47 43.82
C ASP A 515 -32.13 5.75 42.49
N PHE A 516 -32.44 4.98 41.45
CA PHE A 516 -31.86 5.06 40.12
C PHE A 516 -32.83 5.85 39.25
N ASP A 517 -32.70 7.17 39.24
CA ASP A 517 -33.16 7.96 38.10
C ASP A 517 -32.24 7.58 36.93
N PRO A 518 -32.63 6.71 35.97
CA PRO A 518 -31.73 6.25 34.93
C PRO A 518 -31.78 7.30 33.82
N PRO A 519 -30.76 8.15 33.63
CA PRO A 519 -30.76 9.09 32.52
C PRO A 519 -30.44 8.38 31.19
N SER A 520 -30.20 7.07 31.22
CA SER A 520 -29.73 6.23 30.11
C SER A 520 -30.61 5.02 29.84
N PHE A 521 -31.68 4.82 30.61
CA PHE A 521 -32.64 3.75 30.38
C PHE A 521 -33.93 4.39 29.94
N ASN A 522 -34.39 4.09 28.72
CA ASN A 522 -35.67 4.57 28.24
C ASN A 522 -36.73 4.22 29.31
N PRO A 523 -37.34 5.19 30.00
CA PRO A 523 -38.21 4.93 31.17
C PRO A 523 -39.33 3.92 30.83
N THR A 524 -39.71 3.88 29.56
CA THR A 524 -40.61 2.88 28.97
C THR A 524 -40.21 1.43 29.21
N TYR A 525 -38.93 1.04 29.19
CA TYR A 525 -38.57 -0.38 29.18
C TYR A 525 -38.69 -1.01 30.57
N GLY A 526 -38.27 -0.31 31.62
CA GLY A 526 -38.46 -0.75 33.00
C GLY A 526 -39.96 -0.86 33.35
N ASP A 527 -40.73 0.17 32.99
CA ASP A 527 -42.18 0.19 33.17
C ASP A 527 -42.88 -0.93 32.39
N LEU A 528 -42.49 -1.14 31.13
CA LEU A 528 -43.06 -2.19 30.28
C LEU A 528 -42.80 -3.58 30.87
N MET A 529 -41.59 -3.82 31.36
CA MET A 529 -41.20 -5.08 32.00
C MET A 529 -41.95 -5.29 33.32
N TYR A 530 -42.12 -4.22 34.09
CA TYR A 530 -42.93 -4.24 35.30
C TYR A 530 -44.39 -4.59 34.99
N HIS A 531 -45.02 -3.92 34.01
CA HIS A 531 -46.40 -4.24 33.62
C HIS A 531 -46.56 -5.64 33.04
N TYR A 532 -45.60 -6.09 32.23
CA TYR A 532 -45.59 -7.46 31.72
C TYR A 532 -45.63 -8.47 32.88
N ALA A 533 -44.83 -8.25 33.92
CA ALA A 533 -44.86 -9.07 35.11
C ALA A 533 -46.21 -8.99 35.85
N MET A 534 -46.76 -7.79 36.04
CA MET A 534 -48.06 -7.63 36.70
C MET A 534 -49.21 -8.27 35.93
N PHE A 535 -49.19 -8.21 34.59
CA PHE A 535 -50.17 -8.88 33.73
C PHE A 535 -50.05 -10.39 33.85
N GLY A 536 -48.83 -10.94 33.82
CA GLY A 536 -48.62 -12.37 33.99
C GLY A 536 -49.02 -12.88 35.38
N LEU A 537 -48.76 -12.10 36.45
CA LEU A 537 -49.24 -12.41 37.81
C LEU A 537 -50.77 -12.35 37.89
N ALA A 538 -51.39 -11.35 37.28
CA ALA A 538 -52.84 -11.23 37.21
C ALA A 538 -53.47 -12.40 36.43
N ASP A 539 -52.90 -12.78 35.28
CA ASP A 539 -53.40 -13.91 34.49
C ASP A 539 -53.27 -15.24 35.27
N ALA A 540 -52.19 -15.40 36.06
CA ALA A 540 -52.04 -16.57 36.94
C ALA A 540 -53.16 -16.64 37.98
N CYS A 541 -53.58 -15.46 38.47
CA CYS A 541 -54.67 -15.34 39.40
C CYS A 541 -56.05 -15.50 38.74
N VAL A 542 -56.21 -15.16 37.46
CA VAL A 542 -57.39 -15.51 36.67
C VAL A 542 -57.53 -17.03 36.56
N GLU A 543 -56.45 -17.73 36.20
CA GLU A 543 -56.45 -19.20 36.12
C GLU A 543 -56.71 -19.88 37.49
N ALA A 544 -56.27 -19.25 38.58
CA ALA A 544 -56.56 -19.70 39.94
C ALA A 544 -57.99 -19.33 40.43
N GLY A 545 -58.72 -18.47 39.71
CA GLY A 545 -60.01 -17.94 40.14
C GLY A 545 -59.93 -16.93 41.30
N ASP A 546 -58.76 -16.35 41.56
CA ASP A 546 -58.52 -15.41 42.66
C ASP A 546 -58.70 -13.95 42.21
N VAL A 547 -59.94 -13.46 42.32
CA VAL A 547 -60.28 -12.07 41.99
C VAL A 547 -59.49 -11.07 42.84
N ALA A 548 -59.24 -11.37 44.12
CA ALA A 548 -58.55 -10.43 45.01
C ALA A 548 -57.09 -10.23 44.59
N CYS A 549 -56.45 -11.31 44.16
CA CYS A 549 -55.10 -11.24 43.58
C CYS A 549 -55.07 -10.46 42.26
N VAL A 550 -56.03 -10.68 41.34
CA VAL A 550 -56.11 -9.90 40.08
C VAL A 550 -56.23 -8.41 40.37
N VAL A 551 -57.15 -8.05 41.27
CA VAL A 551 -57.38 -6.66 41.69
C VAL A 551 -56.11 -6.05 42.27
N ALA A 552 -55.44 -6.76 43.18
CA ALA A 552 -54.22 -6.28 43.82
C ALA A 552 -53.11 -5.99 42.80
N ASN A 553 -52.85 -6.91 41.86
CA ASN A 553 -51.81 -6.74 40.86
C ASN A 553 -52.11 -5.60 39.87
N LEU A 554 -53.35 -5.51 39.39
CA LEU A 554 -53.69 -4.53 38.35
C LEU A 554 -53.95 -3.12 38.91
N ASP A 555 -54.45 -2.99 40.14
CA ASP A 555 -54.48 -1.68 40.82
C ASP A 555 -53.05 -1.18 41.08
N GLN A 556 -52.13 -2.08 41.43
CA GLN A 556 -50.72 -1.77 41.61
C GLN A 556 -50.05 -1.31 40.29
N ALA A 557 -50.38 -1.97 39.17
CA ALA A 557 -49.95 -1.53 37.84
C ALA A 557 -50.51 -0.15 37.47
N ILE A 558 -51.79 0.13 37.75
CA ILE A 558 -52.41 1.45 37.54
C ILE A 558 -51.70 2.52 38.37
N GLU A 559 -51.39 2.24 39.63
CA GLU A 559 -50.74 3.20 40.52
C GLU A 559 -49.33 3.57 40.04
N SER A 560 -48.61 2.63 39.42
CA SER A 560 -47.31 2.92 38.80
C SER A 560 -47.41 3.97 37.68
N MET A 561 -48.53 4.00 36.93
CA MET A 561 -48.74 4.94 35.81
C MET A 561 -49.02 6.37 36.20
N LYS A 562 -49.56 6.60 37.40
CA LYS A 562 -49.83 7.96 37.89
C LYS A 562 -48.55 8.78 38.13
N ARG A 563 -47.40 8.09 38.21
CA ARG A 563 -46.08 8.70 38.41
C ARG A 563 -45.46 9.21 37.12
N LEU A 564 -45.96 8.77 35.96
CA LEU A 564 -45.45 9.18 34.66
C LEU A 564 -45.98 10.56 34.23
N PRO A 565 -45.25 11.28 33.35
CA PRO A 565 -45.74 12.50 32.72
C PRO A 565 -47.11 12.28 32.05
N GLU A 566 -47.95 13.31 32.06
CA GLU A 566 -49.33 13.26 31.56
C GLU A 566 -49.44 12.69 30.14
N GLU A 567 -48.49 13.03 29.27
CA GLU A 567 -48.36 12.52 27.90
C GLU A 567 -48.14 11.00 27.77
N GLN A 568 -47.74 10.31 28.84
CA GLN A 568 -47.57 8.85 28.89
C GLN A 568 -48.68 8.14 29.67
N GLN A 569 -49.54 8.88 30.37
CA GLN A 569 -50.60 8.30 31.20
C GLN A 569 -51.69 7.60 30.39
N TRP A 570 -51.78 7.83 29.07
CA TRP A 570 -52.68 7.09 28.19
C TRP A 570 -52.48 5.55 28.27
N ARG A 571 -51.29 5.09 28.65
CA ARG A 571 -50.99 3.67 28.88
C ARG A 571 -51.82 3.04 29.99
N MET A 572 -52.29 3.85 30.95
CA MET A 572 -53.25 3.40 31.96
C MET A 572 -54.51 2.82 31.32
N GLY A 573 -54.94 3.34 30.17
CA GLY A 573 -56.08 2.79 29.45
C GLY A 573 -55.87 1.37 28.93
N ARG A 574 -54.61 0.98 28.63
CA ARG A 574 -54.25 -0.40 28.29
C ARG A 574 -54.32 -1.34 29.50
N ILE A 575 -53.86 -0.87 30.66
CA ILE A 575 -53.96 -1.63 31.91
C ILE A 575 -55.44 -1.82 32.29
N GLU A 576 -56.25 -0.77 32.18
CA GLU A 576 -57.71 -0.81 32.41
C GLU A 576 -58.41 -1.78 31.43
N GLN A 577 -57.97 -1.83 30.17
CA GLN A 577 -58.47 -2.82 29.21
C GLN A 577 -58.15 -4.26 29.65
N PHE A 578 -56.90 -4.55 29.98
CA PHE A 578 -56.48 -5.87 30.46
C PHE A 578 -57.20 -6.27 31.77
N TYR A 579 -57.42 -5.31 32.65
CA TYR A 579 -58.15 -5.49 33.90
C TYR A 579 -59.61 -5.83 33.67
N GLY A 580 -60.29 -5.06 32.80
CA GLY A 580 -61.66 -5.38 32.42
C GLY A 580 -61.79 -6.77 31.83
N GLU A 581 -60.86 -7.17 30.96
CA GLU A 581 -60.85 -8.50 30.35
C GLU A 581 -60.60 -9.62 31.37
N SER A 582 -59.68 -9.41 32.32
CA SER A 582 -59.40 -10.35 33.41
C SER A 582 -60.64 -10.57 34.28
N LEU A 583 -61.36 -9.49 34.62
CA LEU A 583 -62.62 -9.56 35.38
C LEU A 583 -63.74 -10.21 34.57
N ARG A 584 -63.80 -9.97 33.26
CA ARG A 584 -64.76 -10.60 32.34
C ARG A 584 -64.57 -12.12 32.32
N ARG A 585 -63.33 -12.61 32.18
CA ARG A 585 -62.98 -14.04 32.25
C ARG A 585 -63.37 -14.69 33.58
N LEU A 586 -63.35 -13.92 34.68
CA LEU A 586 -63.81 -14.35 36.02
C LEU A 586 -65.33 -14.18 36.24
N GLY A 587 -66.08 -13.76 35.21
CA GLY A 587 -67.54 -13.59 35.28
C GLY A 587 -68.01 -12.33 36.01
N ARG A 588 -67.13 -11.37 36.32
CA ARG A 588 -67.43 -10.12 37.02
C ARG A 588 -67.81 -9.01 36.03
N LEU A 589 -68.87 -9.23 35.26
CA LEU A 589 -69.22 -8.41 34.08
C LEU A 589 -69.47 -6.93 34.40
N ASP A 590 -70.07 -6.60 35.54
CA ASP A 590 -70.34 -5.20 35.92
C ASP A 590 -69.05 -4.43 36.25
N GLU A 591 -68.09 -5.04 36.94
CA GLU A 591 -66.79 -4.41 37.19
C GLU A 591 -65.92 -4.39 35.94
N ALA A 592 -66.00 -5.44 35.11
CA ALA A 592 -65.35 -5.45 33.80
C ALA A 592 -65.83 -4.28 32.95
N LYS A 593 -67.14 -3.99 32.95
CA LYS A 593 -67.73 -2.83 32.27
C LYS A 593 -67.13 -1.52 32.74
N GLU A 594 -67.02 -1.32 34.05
CA GLU A 594 -66.45 -0.10 34.61
C GLU A 594 -65.00 0.11 34.17
N ARG A 595 -64.18 -0.95 34.23
CA ARG A 595 -62.77 -0.93 33.83
C ARG A 595 -62.60 -0.70 32.32
N LEU A 596 -63.32 -1.44 31.48
CA LEU A 596 -63.22 -1.29 30.03
C LEU A 596 -63.69 0.08 29.54
N LEU A 597 -64.76 0.65 30.14
CA LEU A 597 -65.22 2.00 29.79
C LEU A 597 -64.20 3.07 30.18
N ARG A 598 -63.57 2.96 31.36
CA ARG A 598 -62.44 3.84 31.74
C ARG A 598 -61.28 3.73 30.76
N GLY A 599 -60.91 2.50 30.39
CA GLY A 599 -59.84 2.26 29.43
C GLY A 599 -60.12 2.90 28.07
N TYR A 600 -61.37 2.79 27.60
CA TYR A 600 -61.82 3.42 26.37
C TYR A 600 -61.81 4.95 26.44
N GLU A 601 -62.29 5.55 27.53
CA GLU A 601 -62.28 7.01 27.71
C GLU A 601 -60.85 7.57 27.62
N ILE A 602 -59.91 6.97 28.37
CA ILE A 602 -58.50 7.38 28.38
C ILE A 602 -57.87 7.25 26.99
N LEU A 603 -58.07 6.11 26.30
CA LEU A 603 -57.45 5.86 25.00
C LEU A 603 -58.07 6.69 23.88
N SER A 604 -59.40 6.83 23.87
CA SER A 604 -60.11 7.63 22.87
C SER A 604 -59.76 9.10 22.97
N GLU A 605 -59.58 9.65 24.18
CA GLU A 605 -59.18 11.05 24.36
C GLU A 605 -57.74 11.29 23.93
N ALA A 606 -56.83 10.38 24.31
CA ALA A 606 -55.40 10.55 24.04
C ALA A 606 -54.98 10.20 22.60
N ARG A 607 -55.61 9.20 21.97
CA ARG A 607 -55.16 8.61 20.69
C ARG A 607 -56.23 8.58 19.61
N GLY A 608 -57.49 8.80 19.97
CA GLY A 608 -58.63 8.73 19.06
C GLY A 608 -59.13 7.30 18.83
N ASP A 609 -60.36 7.20 18.32
CA ASP A 609 -61.05 5.92 18.10
C ASP A 609 -60.33 5.01 17.10
N THR A 610 -59.70 5.58 16.07
CA THR A 610 -59.08 4.84 14.96
C THR A 610 -57.69 4.30 15.26
N ASP A 611 -57.10 4.63 16.40
CA ASP A 611 -55.79 4.12 16.80
C ASP A 611 -55.89 2.64 17.20
N ASP A 612 -54.89 1.84 16.81
CA ASP A 612 -54.88 0.39 17.00
C ASP A 612 -55.07 -0.01 18.48
N VAL A 613 -54.52 0.78 19.41
CA VAL A 613 -54.62 0.52 20.84
C VAL A 613 -56.06 0.76 21.33
N THR A 614 -56.72 1.81 20.83
CA THR A 614 -58.12 2.10 21.13
C THR A 614 -59.05 1.05 20.53
N GLN A 615 -58.73 0.53 19.35
CA GLN A 615 -59.51 -0.54 18.70
C GLN A 615 -59.57 -1.83 19.54
N LEU A 616 -58.51 -2.16 20.28
CA LEU A 616 -58.49 -3.33 21.16
C LEU A 616 -59.48 -3.22 22.34
N VAL A 617 -59.59 -2.05 22.97
CA VAL A 617 -60.57 -1.85 24.04
C VAL A 617 -62.01 -1.76 23.51
N ILE A 618 -62.20 -1.19 22.31
CA ILE A 618 -63.51 -1.22 21.63
C ILE A 618 -63.94 -2.68 21.37
N GLY A 619 -63.04 -3.53 20.86
CA GLY A 619 -63.32 -4.96 20.66
C GLY A 619 -63.67 -5.68 21.97
N SER A 620 -62.95 -5.38 23.05
CA SER A 620 -63.24 -5.91 24.39
C SER A 620 -64.62 -5.48 24.90
N LEU A 621 -65.00 -4.20 24.68
CA LEU A 621 -66.33 -3.68 25.03
C LEU A 621 -67.45 -4.34 24.23
N VAL A 622 -67.25 -4.59 22.93
CA VAL A 622 -68.22 -5.31 22.10
C VAL A 622 -68.46 -6.71 22.68
N ARG A 623 -67.39 -7.49 22.93
CA ARG A 623 -67.51 -8.83 23.53
C ARG A 623 -68.22 -8.79 24.88
N LEU A 624 -67.85 -7.85 25.75
CA LEU A 624 -68.49 -7.68 27.06
C LEU A 624 -69.99 -7.40 26.92
N PHE A 625 -70.40 -6.44 26.09
CA PHE A 625 -71.80 -6.09 25.95
C PHE A 625 -72.64 -7.20 25.29
N GLU A 626 -72.06 -7.98 24.39
CA GLU A 626 -72.68 -9.21 23.87
C GLU A 626 -72.91 -10.24 24.97
N GLU A 627 -71.93 -10.47 25.84
CA GLU A 627 -72.05 -11.37 27.01
C GLU A 627 -73.09 -10.88 28.02
N MET A 628 -73.18 -9.56 28.22
CA MET A 628 -74.21 -8.92 29.04
C MET A 628 -75.59 -8.86 28.36
N LYS A 629 -75.70 -9.23 27.07
CA LYS A 629 -76.92 -9.14 26.24
C LYS A 629 -77.44 -7.71 26.06
N ASP A 630 -76.55 -6.72 26.02
CA ASP A 630 -76.84 -5.32 25.72
C ASP A 630 -76.53 -5.01 24.25
N GLU A 631 -77.41 -5.46 23.35
CA GLU A 631 -77.26 -5.30 21.90
C GLU A 631 -77.20 -3.83 21.43
N GLN A 632 -77.77 -2.91 22.21
CA GLN A 632 -77.71 -1.49 21.88
C GLN A 632 -76.27 -0.99 22.03
N GLN A 633 -75.64 -1.23 23.19
CA GLN A 633 -74.27 -0.81 23.44
C GLN A 633 -73.27 -1.58 22.57
N ALA A 634 -73.45 -2.90 22.41
CA ALA A 634 -72.62 -3.68 21.49
C ALA A 634 -72.67 -3.11 20.06
N GLY A 635 -73.85 -2.73 19.57
CA GLY A 635 -74.03 -2.10 18.27
C GLY A 635 -73.43 -0.69 18.14
N GLU A 636 -73.36 0.08 19.23
CA GLU A 636 -72.71 1.40 19.26
C GLU A 636 -71.19 1.27 19.12
N TYR A 637 -70.55 0.39 19.89
CA TYR A 637 -69.11 0.18 19.81
C TYR A 637 -68.69 -0.57 18.54
N ARG A 638 -69.50 -1.50 18.03
CA ARG A 638 -69.23 -2.20 16.77
C ARG A 638 -69.11 -1.25 15.57
N LYS A 639 -69.84 -0.12 15.58
CA LYS A 639 -69.73 0.91 14.53
C LYS A 639 -68.41 1.70 14.59
N LYS A 640 -67.72 1.67 15.73
CA LYS A 640 -66.41 2.33 15.92
C LYS A 640 -65.25 1.41 15.54
N LEU A 641 -65.49 0.12 15.29
CA LEU A 641 -64.47 -0.80 14.81
C LEU A 641 -64.10 -0.47 13.36
N THR A 642 -62.81 -0.28 13.10
CA THR A 642 -62.26 0.02 11.77
C THR A 642 -61.83 -1.23 11.00
N ASP A 643 -61.63 -2.37 11.69
CA ASP A 643 -61.20 -3.64 11.10
C ASP A 643 -61.87 -4.84 11.78
N GLU A 644 -62.35 -5.83 11.01
CA GLU A 644 -62.96 -7.08 11.55
C GLU A 644 -61.94 -8.00 12.26
N LYS A 645 -60.64 -7.69 12.22
CA LYS A 645 -59.58 -8.50 12.88
C LYS A 645 -59.36 -8.16 14.36
N ALA A 646 -59.89 -7.04 14.87
CA ALA A 646 -59.73 -6.65 16.28
C ALA A 646 -60.51 -7.56 17.26
N THR A 647 -61.36 -8.46 16.75
CA THR A 647 -62.11 -9.42 17.57
C THR A 647 -61.32 -10.68 17.96
N ASP A 648 -60.22 -11.01 17.27
CA ASP A 648 -59.57 -12.34 17.34
C ASP A 648 -58.13 -12.36 17.93
N GLN A 649 -57.55 -11.24 18.37
CA GLN A 649 -56.26 -11.26 19.06
C GLN A 649 -56.47 -11.44 20.58
N GLU A 650 -56.47 -12.70 21.02
CA GLU A 650 -56.24 -13.12 22.42
C GLU A 650 -54.75 -13.25 22.72
#